data_AF-A0A395RLE4-F1
#
_entry.id   AF-A0A395RLE4-F1
#
_cell.length_a   1.000
_cell.length_b   1.000
_cell.length_c   1.000
_cell.angle_alpha   90.00
_cell.angle_beta   90.00
_cell.angle_gamma   90.00
#
_symmetry.space_group_name_H-M   'P 1'
#
loop_
_entity.id
_entity.type
_entity.pdbx_description
1 polymer ?
#
loop_
_entity_poly.entity_id
_entity_poly.type
_entity_poly.pdbx_seq_one_letter_code
_entity_poly.pdbx_strand_id
1 'polypeptide(L)'
;MYSFSSTPRLLRSFASNPSFQLSRGLATLASQHTLSVLEAPSLSYAQHRDHVDHVSSQLERTGMLKISLGFPDNSSSYLKQLLISLHERHNHHLPISHSARQGWFWDVRPSKTMFQAGDHQARSETMKKFPWHTDCSFEDPLPRYFALQVLQHDRYGGGTLSVMNVEKLNELLSPDSKAALMSPEFRIEIPPEFIKDANRKHITGSILKSNGESTMIRFREDIVTPLTDRARLALQELREALMQHEVQAHTTVHLKSSDLPKGSIILMDNRRWLHSRNDIKDPERHLRRVRWDALFNLAWVCIHFSYCILMCMDFAQRHDCGSRFETSLFFLLTDSILASMSILLLAGSPRPLKFVAKMHPFYSDAKYPPDNEAIRVAREKASIENSRPNYLRRSLMKPLFNLLTFASQETSSLALKGAELKARPLLHKKDLLVNDVSVENTYRQNVYTSTTGGGSTLSRPLFFATDALENRRHRAYFGDFLNKTRLIERGDWVVTIHCGGSLYRSLDLTLETMENAGASVLAAGSYSKPAETVSLLKEFNANVLTGDGAQILAVVHYISTLKEDREKIKLNKIIYTSEALNAAQKAHIYDVLGPVKICSVLGSAEAGPYGVSTPELTPSEPDATYNDFIIDTRMTLIEILPLDYAEDKDIPVPDLLPEGETGVIAQTVLTRLRNPVVRYITGDVGSLHPLSDQALSQIPQSDLPYLRILRLHGRDRRFSFMWDGFDTRFDNLATLLSEEEYGVLQWQVILSKMEPSLEAFLEIRLLCKEDETCRQATLARLNTFMGIYPPNQHKFKVTFVKDLGGFELSKTGQKVIKFVDRSS
;
A
#
# COMPACT_ATOMS: atom_id res chain seq x y z
N MET A 1 5.35 5.20 85.38
CA MET A 1 4.34 5.64 86.37
C MET A 1 3.06 4.86 86.12
N TYR A 2 2.40 4.38 87.19
CA TYR A 2 1.01 3.92 87.32
C TYR A 2 0.25 3.40 86.08
N SER A 3 -0.44 2.24 85.99
CA SER A 3 -0.76 1.04 86.81
C SER A 3 -2.21 0.66 86.47
N PHE A 4 -2.50 -0.63 86.23
CA PHE A 4 -3.75 -1.40 86.50
C PHE A 4 -5.11 -0.65 86.63
N SER A 5 -6.24 -1.08 86.05
CA SER A 5 -6.69 -2.39 85.49
C SER A 5 -7.93 -2.14 84.56
N SER A 6 -8.77 -3.06 84.06
CA SER A 6 -9.09 -4.47 84.39
C SER A 6 -9.67 -5.25 83.17
N THR A 7 -10.43 -6.33 83.42
CA THR A 7 -11.02 -7.32 82.49
C THR A 7 -12.31 -7.90 83.14
N PRO A 8 -13.11 -8.87 82.60
CA PRO A 8 -13.27 -9.45 81.24
C PRO A 8 -14.74 -9.74 80.76
N ARG A 9 -14.89 -10.40 79.58
CA ARG A 9 -15.86 -11.47 79.17
C ARG A 9 -17.30 -11.19 78.63
N LEU A 10 -17.49 -11.70 77.39
CA LEU A 10 -18.57 -12.58 76.84
C LEU A 10 -19.97 -12.06 76.39
N LEU A 11 -20.24 -12.33 75.09
CA LEU A 11 -21.49 -12.79 74.43
C LEU A 11 -22.84 -12.07 74.69
N ARG A 12 -23.38 -11.44 73.63
CA ARG A 12 -24.55 -11.98 72.86
C ARG A 12 -24.88 -11.14 71.62
N SER A 13 -25.59 -11.76 70.68
CA SER A 13 -26.19 -11.15 69.49
C SER A 13 -27.38 -10.24 69.83
N PHE A 14 -27.71 -9.24 68.99
CA PHE A 14 -28.89 -9.28 68.12
C PHE A 14 -29.03 -8.04 67.22
N ALA A 15 -29.31 -8.31 65.93
CA ALA A 15 -30.04 -7.52 64.93
C ALA A 15 -30.11 -5.98 64.99
N SER A 16 -29.62 -5.34 63.93
CA SER A 16 -30.21 -4.11 63.38
C SER A 16 -30.49 -4.30 61.87
N ASN A 17 -31.70 -3.93 61.42
CA ASN A 17 -32.22 -4.23 60.09
C ASN A 17 -31.45 -3.51 58.95
N PRO A 18 -30.99 -4.19 57.89
CA PRO A 18 -30.37 -3.55 56.72
C PRO A 18 -31.36 -2.74 55.85
N SER A 19 -32.65 -3.06 55.95
CA SER A 19 -33.70 -2.59 55.03
C SER A 19 -33.95 -1.08 55.04
N PHE A 20 -33.55 -0.36 56.09
CA PHE A 20 -33.75 1.09 56.20
C PHE A 20 -32.57 1.94 55.69
N GLN A 21 -31.39 1.35 55.47
CA GLN A 21 -30.23 2.06 54.89
C GLN A 21 -30.16 1.94 53.36
N LEU A 22 -30.63 0.81 52.78
CA LEU A 22 -30.72 0.70 51.32
C LEU A 22 -31.65 1.78 50.73
N SER A 23 -32.84 2.00 51.30
CA SER A 23 -33.86 2.88 50.71
C SER A 23 -33.41 4.34 50.55
N ARG A 24 -32.61 4.88 51.47
CA ARG A 24 -32.05 6.25 51.37
C ARG A 24 -30.85 6.37 50.42
N GLY A 25 -30.06 5.32 50.25
CA GLY A 25 -29.00 5.29 49.22
C GLY A 25 -29.58 5.13 47.81
N LEU A 26 -30.58 4.26 47.65
CA LEU A 26 -31.21 3.93 46.38
C LEU A 26 -31.99 5.10 45.75
N ALA A 27 -32.66 5.92 46.56
CA ALA A 27 -33.37 7.10 46.06
C ALA A 27 -32.44 8.13 45.38
N THR A 28 -31.16 8.18 45.78
CA THR A 28 -30.15 9.08 45.19
C THR A 28 -29.45 8.45 43.97
N LEU A 29 -29.42 7.12 43.87
CA LEU A 29 -28.81 6.38 42.75
C LEU A 29 -29.69 6.30 41.50
N ALA A 30 -31.02 6.44 41.65
CA ALA A 30 -31.97 6.41 40.54
C ALA A 30 -31.84 7.59 39.55
N SER A 31 -31.16 8.68 39.91
CA SER A 31 -31.10 9.92 39.12
C SER A 31 -29.84 10.12 38.26
N GLN A 32 -28.92 9.15 38.21
CA GLN A 32 -27.59 9.33 37.61
C GLN A 32 -27.40 8.76 36.18
N HIS A 33 -28.41 8.10 35.60
CA HIS A 33 -28.34 7.52 34.24
C HIS A 33 -29.47 7.99 33.33
N THR A 34 -29.80 9.28 33.38
CA THR A 34 -30.67 9.91 32.38
C THR A 34 -29.99 9.84 31.01
N LEU A 35 -30.64 9.19 30.04
CA LEU A 35 -30.15 9.14 28.66
C LEU A 35 -30.01 10.58 28.13
N SER A 36 -28.79 11.00 27.80
CA SER A 36 -28.58 12.31 27.17
C SER A 36 -29.22 12.32 25.79
N VAL A 37 -30.08 13.30 25.52
CA VAL A 37 -30.77 13.48 24.24
C VAL A 37 -30.29 14.78 23.60
N LEU A 38 -29.73 14.67 22.39
CA LEU A 38 -29.33 15.81 21.58
C LEU A 38 -30.24 15.94 20.37
N GLU A 39 -30.59 17.16 20.01
CA GLU A 39 -31.37 17.44 18.80
C GLU A 39 -30.42 17.79 17.64
N ALA A 40 -30.70 17.24 16.46
CA ALA A 40 -30.04 17.58 15.20
C ALA A 40 -31.11 18.06 14.20
N PRO A 41 -31.43 19.38 14.17
CA PRO A 41 -32.48 19.93 13.31
C PRO A 41 -32.21 19.79 11.81
N SER A 42 -30.95 19.68 11.39
CA SER A 42 -30.55 19.57 9.99
C SER A 42 -29.27 18.76 9.81
N LEU A 43 -29.01 18.31 8.57
CA LEU A 43 -27.85 17.49 8.23
C LEU A 43 -26.51 18.15 8.62
N SER A 44 -26.40 19.48 8.55
CA SER A 44 -25.16 20.20 8.86
C SER A 44 -24.73 20.10 10.34
N TYR A 45 -25.62 19.72 11.25
CA TYR A 45 -25.27 19.47 12.66
C TYR A 45 -24.25 18.33 12.81
N ALA A 46 -24.19 17.39 11.85
CA ALA A 46 -23.18 16.34 11.81
C ALA A 46 -21.74 16.87 11.70
N GLN A 47 -21.56 18.12 11.24
CA GLN A 47 -20.27 18.78 11.03
C GLN A 47 -20.07 20.01 11.93
N HIS A 48 -21.12 20.45 12.63
CA HIS A 48 -21.09 21.62 13.52
C HIS A 48 -20.25 21.32 14.75
N ARG A 49 -19.18 22.11 14.96
CA ARG A 49 -18.17 21.84 15.99
C ARG A 49 -18.79 21.55 17.35
N ASP A 50 -19.54 22.49 17.91
CA ASP A 50 -20.09 22.37 19.27
C ASP A 50 -21.01 21.15 19.44
N HIS A 51 -21.66 20.70 18.36
CA HIS A 51 -22.52 19.52 18.39
C HIS A 51 -21.69 18.23 18.41
N VAL A 52 -20.65 18.15 17.56
CA VAL A 52 -19.71 17.02 17.51
C VAL A 52 -18.92 16.93 18.82
N ASP A 53 -18.43 18.06 19.33
CA ASP A 53 -17.73 18.18 20.61
C ASP A 53 -18.63 17.67 21.77
N HIS A 54 -19.92 18.01 21.76
CA HIS A 54 -20.88 17.51 22.74
C HIS A 54 -21.15 16.00 22.59
N VAL A 55 -21.29 15.48 21.37
CA VAL A 55 -21.44 14.03 21.12
C VAL A 55 -20.24 13.25 21.66
N SER A 56 -19.01 13.69 21.39
CA SER A 56 -17.81 13.01 21.91
C SER A 56 -17.74 13.06 23.43
N SER A 57 -17.95 14.24 24.03
CA SER A 57 -17.92 14.40 25.49
C SER A 57 -18.97 13.53 26.21
N GLN A 58 -20.16 13.37 25.64
CA GLN A 58 -21.18 12.48 26.20
C GLN A 58 -20.79 11.00 26.06
N LEU A 59 -20.25 10.57 24.91
CA LEU A 59 -19.75 9.21 24.73
C LEU A 59 -18.62 8.87 25.72
N GLU A 60 -17.68 9.78 25.93
CA GLU A 60 -16.58 9.58 26.87
C GLU A 60 -17.09 9.51 28.32
N ARG A 61 -17.93 10.47 28.73
CA ARG A 61 -18.43 10.55 30.12
C ARG A 61 -19.38 9.41 30.47
N THR A 62 -20.49 9.27 29.73
CA THR A 62 -21.58 8.36 30.08
C THR A 62 -21.52 7.02 29.33
N GLY A 63 -20.82 6.96 28.19
CA GLY A 63 -20.83 5.80 27.31
C GLY A 63 -22.13 5.61 26.53
N MET A 64 -23.09 6.55 26.57
CA MET A 64 -24.34 6.43 25.81
C MET A 64 -25.04 7.79 25.62
N LEU A 65 -25.52 8.05 24.40
CA LEU A 65 -26.47 9.13 24.11
C LEU A 65 -27.46 8.77 23.00
N LYS A 66 -28.56 9.52 22.94
CA LYS A 66 -29.50 9.57 21.82
C LYS A 66 -29.33 10.88 21.06
N ILE A 67 -29.44 10.82 19.74
CA ILE A 67 -29.64 11.96 18.85
C ILE A 67 -31.01 11.83 18.19
N SER A 68 -31.83 12.87 18.26
CA SER A 68 -33.08 12.99 17.52
C SER A 68 -32.82 13.77 16.22
N LEU A 69 -33.20 13.23 15.06
CA LEU A 69 -33.11 13.95 13.79
C LEU A 69 -34.41 14.73 13.53
N GLY A 70 -34.29 16.05 13.34
CA GLY A 70 -35.39 16.93 12.91
C GLY A 70 -35.76 16.81 11.43
N PHE A 71 -35.16 15.88 10.70
CA PHE A 71 -35.27 15.71 9.25
C PHE A 71 -35.18 14.22 8.84
N PRO A 72 -35.73 13.83 7.68
CA PRO A 72 -35.64 12.46 7.20
C PRO A 72 -34.22 12.14 6.69
N ASP A 73 -33.64 11.01 7.15
CA ASP A 73 -32.32 10.54 6.73
C ASP A 73 -32.29 9.02 6.47
N ASN A 74 -33.05 8.57 5.47
CA ASN A 74 -33.13 7.14 5.11
C ASN A 74 -31.79 6.56 4.59
N SER A 75 -30.86 7.40 4.16
CA SER A 75 -29.52 7.05 3.67
C SER A 75 -28.43 7.07 4.75
N SER A 76 -28.76 7.45 5.99
CA SER A 76 -27.80 7.58 7.09
C SER A 76 -26.65 8.56 6.81
N SER A 77 -26.95 9.60 6.03
CA SER A 77 -26.03 10.67 5.66
C SER A 77 -25.54 11.44 6.88
N TYR A 78 -26.42 11.69 7.85
CA TYR A 78 -26.05 12.36 9.10
C TYR A 78 -25.10 11.51 9.92
N LEU A 79 -25.44 10.23 10.13
CA LEU A 79 -24.61 9.31 10.92
C LEU A 79 -23.23 9.12 10.26
N LYS A 80 -23.18 9.01 8.92
CA LYS A 80 -21.93 8.96 8.17
C LYS A 80 -21.07 10.22 8.37
N GLN A 81 -21.66 11.41 8.26
CA GLN A 81 -20.95 12.67 8.44
C GLN A 81 -20.49 12.88 9.89
N LEU A 82 -21.32 12.51 10.87
CA LEU A 82 -20.99 12.63 12.29
C LEU A 82 -19.79 11.75 12.64
N LEU A 83 -19.73 10.52 12.14
CA LEU A 83 -18.59 9.62 12.35
C LEU A 83 -17.31 10.13 11.69
N ILE A 84 -17.41 10.76 10.52
CA ILE A 84 -16.27 11.45 9.88
C ILE A 84 -15.82 12.64 10.74
N SER A 85 -16.74 13.46 11.25
CA SER A 85 -16.36 14.60 12.11
C SER A 85 -15.86 14.20 13.50
N LEU A 86 -16.34 13.10 14.08
CA LEU A 86 -15.75 12.51 15.29
C LEU A 86 -14.33 12.00 15.04
N HIS A 87 -14.04 11.44 13.86
CA HIS A 87 -12.70 11.07 13.44
C HIS A 87 -11.80 12.30 13.24
N GLU A 88 -12.28 13.30 12.49
CA GLU A 88 -11.54 14.53 12.17
C GLU A 88 -11.28 15.44 13.40
N ARG A 89 -12.04 15.30 14.51
CA ARG A 89 -11.97 16.21 15.67
C ARG A 89 -11.62 15.55 17.02
N HIS A 90 -11.94 14.27 17.23
CA HIS A 90 -11.80 13.59 18.53
C HIS A 90 -11.01 12.27 18.46
N ASN A 91 -10.25 12.05 17.38
CA ASN A 91 -9.39 10.87 17.21
C ASN A 91 -10.12 9.51 17.26
N HIS A 92 -11.45 9.48 17.11
CA HIS A 92 -12.18 8.23 16.90
C HIS A 92 -11.71 7.56 15.61
N HIS A 93 -11.48 6.25 15.60
CA HIS A 93 -11.14 5.55 14.34
C HIS A 93 -12.40 5.37 13.49
N LEU A 94 -12.23 5.38 12.17
CA LEU A 94 -13.32 5.19 11.20
C LEU A 94 -14.05 3.84 11.38
N PRO A 95 -15.28 3.70 10.84
CA PRO A 95 -16.06 2.47 11.00
C PRO A 95 -15.42 1.23 10.38
N ILE A 96 -15.62 0.09 11.03
CA ILE A 96 -15.23 -1.22 10.50
C ILE A 96 -16.31 -1.79 9.58
N SER A 97 -15.90 -2.57 8.56
CA SER A 97 -16.84 -3.29 7.70
C SER A 97 -17.50 -4.47 8.41
N HIS A 98 -18.78 -4.69 8.17
CA HIS A 98 -19.53 -5.80 8.77
C HIS A 98 -19.18 -7.16 8.15
N SER A 99 -18.80 -7.20 6.87
CA SER A 99 -18.28 -8.38 6.19
C SER A 99 -17.45 -7.96 4.97
N ALA A 100 -16.79 -8.91 4.29
CA ALA A 100 -16.09 -8.66 3.02
C ALA A 100 -17.01 -8.18 1.88
N ARG A 101 -18.34 -8.18 2.07
CA ARG A 101 -19.34 -7.73 1.08
C ARG A 101 -20.19 -6.54 1.54
N GLN A 102 -20.06 -6.12 2.81
CA GLN A 102 -20.91 -5.11 3.44
C GLN A 102 -20.03 -4.02 4.08
N GLY A 103 -20.24 -2.77 3.68
CA GLY A 103 -19.46 -1.61 4.13
C GLY A 103 -19.72 -1.22 5.60
N TRP A 104 -19.66 0.07 5.89
CA TRP A 104 -19.80 0.61 7.26
C TRP A 104 -21.18 0.37 7.89
N PHE A 105 -22.20 0.15 7.08
CA PHE A 105 -23.58 0.06 7.52
C PHE A 105 -24.17 -1.33 7.28
N TRP A 106 -24.99 -1.77 8.23
CA TRP A 106 -25.71 -3.04 8.21
C TRP A 106 -27.17 -2.83 8.58
N ASP A 107 -28.09 -3.41 7.82
CA ASP A 107 -29.52 -3.31 8.09
C ASP A 107 -29.94 -4.35 9.15
N VAL A 108 -30.52 -3.87 10.25
CA VAL A 108 -31.09 -4.69 11.33
C VAL A 108 -32.60 -4.72 11.12
N ARG A 109 -33.04 -5.58 10.20
CA ARG A 109 -34.44 -5.80 9.80
C ARG A 109 -34.76 -7.29 9.74
N PRO A 110 -35.92 -7.76 10.22
CA PRO A 110 -36.37 -9.13 10.01
C PRO A 110 -36.35 -9.55 8.53
N SER A 111 -35.76 -10.71 8.24
CA SER A 111 -35.79 -11.33 6.91
C SER A 111 -35.91 -12.85 7.04
N LYS A 112 -36.58 -13.49 6.07
CA LYS A 112 -36.75 -14.96 6.00
C LYS A 112 -36.11 -15.61 4.77
N THR A 113 -35.78 -14.83 3.74
CA THR A 113 -35.42 -15.33 2.40
C THR A 113 -34.22 -14.63 1.77
N MET A 114 -33.82 -13.46 2.27
CA MET A 114 -32.67 -12.69 1.77
C MET A 114 -31.82 -12.23 2.95
N PHE A 115 -30.66 -12.84 3.15
CA PHE A 115 -29.75 -12.51 4.26
C PHE A 115 -28.53 -11.74 3.77
N GLN A 116 -28.07 -10.79 4.57
CA GLN A 116 -26.95 -9.91 4.23
C GLN A 116 -25.58 -10.61 4.25
N ALA A 117 -25.50 -11.80 4.85
CA ALA A 117 -24.32 -12.67 4.88
C ALA A 117 -24.42 -13.89 3.92
N GLY A 118 -25.21 -13.77 2.84
CA GLY A 118 -25.41 -14.86 1.88
C GLY A 118 -26.38 -15.91 2.42
N ASP A 119 -25.95 -17.16 2.56
CA ASP A 119 -26.82 -18.27 2.96
C ASP A 119 -27.08 -18.36 4.48
N HIS A 120 -26.46 -17.48 5.27
CA HIS A 120 -26.55 -17.48 6.74
C HIS A 120 -27.39 -16.30 7.25
N GLN A 121 -28.48 -16.60 7.97
CA GLN A 121 -29.31 -15.61 8.65
C GLN A 121 -28.61 -15.09 9.92
N ALA A 122 -28.24 -13.81 9.94
CA ALA A 122 -27.65 -13.21 11.13
C ALA A 122 -28.70 -13.02 12.24
N ARG A 123 -28.30 -13.06 13.53
CA ARG A 123 -29.21 -12.81 14.68
C ARG A 123 -30.00 -11.50 14.56
N SER A 124 -29.40 -10.47 13.96
CA SER A 124 -30.02 -9.17 13.66
C SER A 124 -31.22 -9.22 12.70
N GLU A 125 -31.32 -10.29 11.90
CA GLU A 125 -32.35 -10.51 10.88
C GLU A 125 -33.49 -11.42 11.39
N THR A 126 -33.44 -11.80 12.68
CA THR A 126 -34.46 -12.63 13.34
C THR A 126 -35.37 -11.79 14.24
N MET A 127 -36.64 -12.22 14.37
CA MET A 127 -37.61 -11.59 15.27
C MET A 127 -37.52 -12.06 16.73
N LYS A 128 -36.77 -13.14 17.01
CA LYS A 128 -36.63 -13.72 18.37
C LYS A 128 -35.92 -12.75 19.33
N LYS A 129 -36.01 -12.93 20.64
CA LYS A 129 -35.17 -12.20 21.61
C LYS A 129 -33.66 -12.34 21.29
N PHE A 130 -32.89 -11.30 21.57
CA PHE A 130 -31.43 -11.33 21.59
C PHE A 130 -30.97 -11.13 23.05
N PRO A 131 -30.43 -12.17 23.72
CA PRO A 131 -29.89 -12.08 25.09
C PRO A 131 -28.79 -11.03 25.27
N TRP A 132 -28.33 -10.87 26.51
CA TRP A 132 -27.22 -9.96 26.86
C TRP A 132 -25.95 -10.25 26.05
N HIS A 133 -25.43 -9.23 25.38
CA HIS A 133 -24.20 -9.28 24.61
C HIS A 133 -23.52 -7.90 24.51
N THR A 134 -22.27 -7.91 24.08
CA THR A 134 -21.63 -6.80 23.38
C THR A 134 -21.63 -7.10 21.88
N ASP A 135 -21.70 -6.06 21.07
CA ASP A 135 -21.67 -6.19 19.62
C ASP A 135 -20.24 -6.56 19.18
N CYS A 136 -20.08 -7.45 18.20
CA CYS A 136 -18.77 -7.92 17.74
C CYS A 136 -17.85 -8.51 18.84
N SER A 137 -18.39 -9.17 19.87
CA SER A 137 -17.62 -9.83 20.95
C SER A 137 -16.54 -10.83 20.50
N PHE A 138 -16.63 -11.34 19.27
CA PHE A 138 -15.67 -12.23 18.61
C PHE A 138 -14.59 -11.51 17.77
N GLU A 139 -14.70 -10.20 17.56
CA GLU A 139 -13.65 -9.41 16.89
C GLU A 139 -12.50 -9.11 17.86
N ASP A 140 -11.28 -9.11 17.34
CA ASP A 140 -10.11 -8.68 18.08
C ASP A 140 -9.21 -7.82 17.18
N PRO A 141 -9.04 -6.51 17.48
CA PRO A 141 -9.58 -5.79 18.64
C PRO A 141 -11.11 -5.55 18.60
N LEU A 142 -11.72 -5.48 19.79
CA LEU A 142 -13.15 -5.19 19.96
C LEU A 142 -13.46 -3.71 19.60
N PRO A 143 -14.44 -3.41 18.73
CA PRO A 143 -14.89 -2.03 18.48
C PRO A 143 -15.34 -1.34 19.75
N ARG A 144 -14.89 -0.10 19.99
CA ARG A 144 -15.28 0.65 21.19
C ARG A 144 -16.74 1.07 21.13
N TYR A 145 -17.20 1.54 19.97
CA TYR A 145 -18.51 2.13 19.85
C TYR A 145 -19.35 1.46 18.78
N PHE A 146 -20.67 1.47 18.98
CA PHE A 146 -21.65 1.18 17.95
C PHE A 146 -22.79 2.20 18.00
N ALA A 147 -23.52 2.31 16.89
CA ALA A 147 -24.73 3.11 16.82
C ALA A 147 -25.83 2.38 16.06
N LEU A 148 -27.08 2.67 16.42
CA LEU A 148 -28.28 2.19 15.76
C LEU A 148 -29.16 3.38 15.38
N GLN A 149 -29.33 3.65 14.09
CA GLN A 149 -30.32 4.59 13.57
C GLN A 149 -31.66 3.89 13.37
N VAL A 150 -32.75 4.50 13.84
CA VAL A 150 -34.12 4.01 13.72
C VAL A 150 -34.75 4.52 12.42
N LEU A 151 -34.79 3.66 11.40
CA LEU A 151 -35.49 3.94 10.14
C LEU A 151 -36.98 3.57 10.24
N GLN A 152 -37.30 2.53 11.01
CA GLN A 152 -38.63 2.15 11.45
C GLN A 152 -38.53 1.44 12.81
N HIS A 153 -39.17 2.00 13.84
CA HIS A 153 -39.30 1.35 15.15
C HIS A 153 -40.39 0.27 15.11
N ASP A 154 -40.39 -0.60 16.13
CA ASP A 154 -41.44 -1.61 16.29
C ASP A 154 -42.75 -0.95 16.76
N ARG A 155 -43.78 -1.01 15.91
CA ARG A 155 -45.09 -0.37 16.16
C ARG A 155 -46.01 -1.17 17.09
N TYR A 156 -45.63 -2.38 17.51
CA TYR A 156 -46.48 -3.31 18.26
C TYR A 156 -45.93 -3.62 19.67
N GLY A 157 -45.01 -2.78 20.16
CA GLY A 157 -44.43 -2.90 21.51
C GLY A 157 -43.49 -4.11 21.67
N GLY A 158 -42.77 -4.47 20.61
CA GLY A 158 -41.62 -5.37 20.63
C GLY A 158 -40.30 -4.60 20.43
N GLY A 159 -39.20 -5.34 20.32
CA GLY A 159 -37.90 -4.79 19.93
C GLY A 159 -37.29 -3.73 20.86
N THR A 160 -37.72 -3.65 22.13
CA THR A 160 -37.16 -2.83 23.22
C THR A 160 -35.67 -3.11 23.38
N LEU A 161 -34.84 -2.07 23.33
CA LEU A 161 -33.41 -2.14 23.59
C LEU A 161 -33.16 -1.95 25.09
N SER A 162 -32.66 -2.98 25.76
CA SER A 162 -32.28 -2.89 27.18
C SER A 162 -30.76 -2.83 27.28
N VAL A 163 -30.24 -1.95 28.12
CA VAL A 163 -28.79 -1.68 28.23
C VAL A 163 -28.38 -1.70 29.70
N MET A 164 -27.32 -2.44 30.03
CA MET A 164 -26.87 -2.68 31.40
C MET A 164 -25.45 -2.14 31.59
N ASN A 165 -25.25 -1.37 32.66
CA ASN A 165 -23.95 -0.81 33.00
C ASN A 165 -23.00 -1.91 33.52
N VAL A 166 -21.84 -2.05 32.86
CA VAL A 166 -20.89 -3.14 33.12
C VAL A 166 -20.11 -2.94 34.43
N GLU A 167 -19.89 -1.71 34.85
CA GLU A 167 -19.18 -1.38 36.08
C GLU A 167 -20.00 -1.78 37.32
N LYS A 168 -21.30 -1.44 37.34
CA LYS A 168 -22.24 -1.90 38.37
C LYS A 168 -22.47 -3.41 38.34
N LEU A 169 -22.50 -4.04 37.17
CA LEU A 169 -22.53 -5.51 37.08
C LEU A 169 -21.26 -6.13 37.69
N ASN A 170 -20.10 -5.54 37.42
CA ASN A 170 -18.82 -5.99 37.95
C ASN A 170 -18.76 -5.87 39.48
N GLU A 171 -19.31 -4.83 40.10
CA GLU A 171 -19.37 -4.71 41.58
C GLU A 171 -19.92 -5.98 42.26
N LEU A 172 -20.92 -6.63 41.65
CA LEU A 172 -21.64 -7.79 42.17
C LEU A 172 -20.87 -9.12 42.08
N LEU A 173 -19.82 -9.20 41.25
CA LEU A 173 -19.06 -10.43 41.04
C LEU A 173 -18.02 -10.65 42.15
N SER A 174 -17.79 -11.89 42.52
CA SER A 174 -16.76 -12.29 43.48
C SER A 174 -15.34 -11.94 42.98
N PRO A 175 -14.37 -11.69 43.88
CA PRO A 175 -12.98 -11.41 43.50
C PRO A 175 -12.37 -12.52 42.63
N ASP A 176 -12.67 -13.78 42.93
CA ASP A 176 -12.18 -14.94 42.19
C ASP A 176 -12.77 -15.01 40.78
N SER A 177 -14.08 -14.77 40.64
CA SER A 177 -14.74 -14.71 39.34
C SER A 177 -14.27 -13.52 38.50
N LYS A 178 -14.00 -12.37 39.11
CA LYS A 178 -13.33 -11.23 38.44
C LYS A 178 -11.97 -11.63 37.89
N ALA A 179 -11.11 -12.25 38.70
CA ALA A 179 -9.78 -12.69 38.29
C ALA A 179 -9.83 -13.75 37.17
N ALA A 180 -10.76 -14.71 37.25
CA ALA A 180 -10.97 -15.71 36.21
C ALA A 180 -11.50 -15.08 34.91
N LEU A 181 -12.53 -14.21 34.96
CA LEU A 181 -13.09 -13.52 33.81
C LEU A 181 -12.10 -12.56 33.12
N MET A 182 -11.13 -12.02 33.87
CA MET A 182 -10.03 -11.21 33.33
C MET A 182 -8.86 -12.04 32.78
N SER A 183 -8.81 -13.34 33.04
CA SER A 183 -7.79 -14.25 32.50
C SER A 183 -8.14 -14.68 31.06
N PRO A 184 -7.16 -14.99 30.19
CA PRO A 184 -7.38 -15.37 28.79
C PRO A 184 -7.85 -16.83 28.63
N GLU A 185 -8.85 -17.24 29.43
CA GLU A 185 -9.30 -18.63 29.59
C GLU A 185 -10.64 -18.92 28.88
N PHE A 186 -11.01 -18.09 27.90
CA PHE A 186 -12.26 -18.24 27.15
C PHE A 186 -11.98 -18.31 25.65
N ARG A 187 -12.55 -19.32 25.01
CA ARG A 187 -12.66 -19.41 23.55
C ARG A 187 -13.95 -18.75 23.13
N ILE A 188 -13.86 -17.80 22.21
CA ILE A 188 -14.98 -17.05 21.66
C ILE A 188 -15.06 -17.38 20.16
N GLU A 189 -16.12 -18.08 19.76
CA GLU A 189 -16.30 -18.51 18.37
C GLU A 189 -16.72 -17.34 17.47
N ILE A 190 -16.17 -17.29 16.26
CA ILE A 190 -16.60 -16.34 15.23
C ILE A 190 -17.81 -16.98 14.53
N PRO A 191 -19.01 -16.37 14.59
CA PRO A 191 -20.19 -16.92 13.92
C PRO A 191 -19.94 -17.11 12.42
N PRO A 192 -20.43 -18.19 11.78
CA PRO A 192 -20.15 -18.49 10.37
C PRO A 192 -20.41 -17.32 9.42
N GLU A 193 -21.45 -16.52 9.69
CA GLU A 193 -21.83 -15.35 8.91
C GLU A 193 -20.81 -14.18 8.94
N PHE A 194 -19.84 -14.22 9.87
CA PHE A 194 -18.82 -13.17 10.08
C PHE A 194 -17.37 -13.67 9.91
N ILE A 195 -17.15 -14.90 9.43
CA ILE A 195 -15.79 -15.41 9.16
C ILE A 195 -15.17 -14.65 7.98
N LYS A 196 -14.11 -13.89 8.27
CA LYS A 196 -13.32 -13.11 7.28
C LYS A 196 -12.10 -13.88 6.74
N ASP A 197 -11.58 -14.83 7.52
CA ASP A 197 -10.45 -15.70 7.18
C ASP A 197 -10.83 -17.14 7.54
N ALA A 198 -10.78 -18.05 6.56
CA ALA A 198 -11.16 -19.46 6.73
C ALA A 198 -10.30 -20.20 7.79
N ASN A 199 -9.09 -19.72 8.05
CA ASN A 199 -8.17 -20.28 9.05
C ASN A 199 -8.47 -19.78 10.47
N ARG A 200 -9.16 -18.64 10.62
CA ARG A 200 -9.47 -18.01 11.92
C ARG A 200 -10.97 -18.12 12.25
N LYS A 201 -11.33 -19.20 12.95
CA LYS A 201 -12.73 -19.52 13.32
C LYS A 201 -13.11 -19.15 14.77
N HIS A 202 -12.14 -18.76 15.59
CA HIS A 202 -12.35 -18.33 16.97
C HIS A 202 -11.22 -17.39 17.40
N ILE A 203 -11.41 -16.75 18.56
CA ILE A 203 -10.35 -16.10 19.33
C ILE A 203 -10.27 -16.72 20.72
N THR A 204 -9.11 -16.62 21.37
CA THR A 204 -8.94 -16.94 22.80
C THR A 204 -8.61 -15.65 23.54
N GLY A 205 -9.29 -15.40 24.66
CA GLY A 205 -9.12 -14.15 25.41
C GLY A 205 -9.93 -14.10 26.69
N SER A 206 -9.95 -12.93 27.32
CA SER A 206 -10.70 -12.66 28.54
C SER A 206 -12.10 -12.10 28.22
N ILE A 207 -13.04 -12.31 29.14
CA ILE A 207 -14.40 -11.75 29.07
C ILE A 207 -14.42 -10.34 29.65
N LEU A 208 -13.77 -10.13 30.79
CA LEU A 208 -13.56 -8.81 31.39
C LEU A 208 -12.14 -8.30 31.09
N LYS A 209 -11.98 -6.98 31.08
CA LYS A 209 -10.68 -6.27 31.13
C LYS A 209 -10.84 -4.99 31.95
N SER A 210 -9.85 -4.65 32.75
CA SER A 210 -9.73 -3.31 33.33
C SER A 210 -8.78 -2.45 32.51
N ASN A 211 -9.08 -1.17 32.31
CA ASN A 211 -8.13 -0.18 31.80
C ASN A 211 -7.58 0.76 32.89
N GLY A 212 -7.77 0.42 34.17
CA GLY A 212 -7.41 1.26 35.32
C GLY A 212 -8.49 2.27 35.72
N GLU A 213 -9.27 2.78 34.76
CA GLU A 213 -10.34 3.76 35.01
C GLU A 213 -11.75 3.15 34.99
N SER A 214 -11.95 2.03 34.31
CA SER A 214 -13.26 1.42 34.08
C SER A 214 -13.15 -0.09 33.79
N THR A 215 -14.24 -0.81 34.04
CA THR A 215 -14.36 -2.22 33.63
C THR A 215 -14.98 -2.32 32.23
N MET A 216 -14.27 -3.01 31.33
CA MET A 216 -14.70 -3.35 29.98
C MET A 216 -15.11 -4.82 29.91
N ILE A 217 -16.09 -5.14 29.05
CA ILE A 217 -16.51 -6.52 28.77
C ILE A 217 -16.49 -6.83 27.25
N ARG A 218 -16.24 -8.10 26.91
CA ARG A 218 -16.67 -8.73 25.65
C ARG A 218 -17.48 -9.98 25.99
N PHE A 219 -18.74 -10.02 25.60
CA PHE A 219 -19.62 -11.14 25.97
C PHE A 219 -20.66 -11.42 24.90
N ARG A 220 -20.93 -12.70 24.65
CA ARG A 220 -22.13 -13.17 23.96
C ARG A 220 -22.28 -14.65 24.29
N GLU A 221 -23.33 -15.00 25.02
CA GLU A 221 -23.46 -16.31 25.67
C GLU A 221 -23.37 -17.50 24.72
N ASP A 222 -23.97 -17.43 23.52
CA ASP A 222 -24.06 -18.55 22.58
C ASP A 222 -22.76 -18.85 21.79
N ILE A 223 -21.66 -18.13 22.08
CA ILE A 223 -20.35 -18.32 21.42
C ILE A 223 -19.16 -18.37 22.39
N VAL A 224 -19.39 -18.32 23.71
CA VAL A 224 -18.33 -18.32 24.73
C VAL A 224 -18.21 -19.70 25.39
N THR A 225 -17.03 -20.30 25.27
CA THR A 225 -16.66 -21.58 25.88
C THR A 225 -15.52 -21.38 26.89
N PRO A 226 -15.69 -21.69 28.18
CA PRO A 226 -14.61 -21.64 29.16
C PRO A 226 -13.62 -22.79 28.94
N LEU A 227 -12.33 -22.52 29.13
CA LEU A 227 -11.23 -23.47 28.91
C LEU A 227 -10.71 -24.12 30.22
N THR A 228 -11.15 -23.62 31.38
CA THR A 228 -10.76 -24.10 32.71
C THR A 228 -11.98 -24.21 33.63
N ASP A 229 -11.87 -24.97 34.72
CA ASP A 229 -12.94 -25.04 35.72
C ASP A 229 -13.20 -23.71 36.42
N ARG A 230 -12.16 -22.91 36.69
CA ARG A 230 -12.33 -21.57 37.28
C ARG A 230 -13.04 -20.62 36.30
N ALA A 231 -12.71 -20.66 35.01
CA ALA A 231 -13.40 -19.92 33.97
C ALA A 231 -14.87 -20.36 33.82
N ARG A 232 -15.14 -21.67 33.96
CA ARG A 232 -16.50 -22.24 33.92
C ARG A 232 -17.35 -21.75 35.09
N LEU A 233 -16.82 -21.79 36.31
CA LEU A 233 -17.51 -21.29 37.51
C LEU A 233 -17.77 -19.78 37.42
N ALA A 234 -16.77 -18.99 37.00
CA ALA A 234 -16.90 -17.55 36.87
C ALA A 234 -17.88 -17.11 35.76
N LEU A 235 -17.95 -17.88 34.66
CA LEU A 235 -18.95 -17.68 33.61
C LEU A 235 -20.37 -18.02 34.10
N GLN A 236 -20.50 -19.01 35.00
CA GLN A 236 -21.78 -19.32 35.63
C GLN A 236 -22.22 -18.20 36.59
N GLU A 237 -21.32 -17.70 37.45
CA GLU A 237 -21.63 -16.57 38.35
C GLU A 237 -22.06 -15.32 37.56
N LEU A 238 -21.37 -15.01 36.45
CA LEU A 238 -21.75 -13.93 35.53
C LEU A 238 -23.16 -14.12 34.95
N ARG A 239 -23.53 -15.35 34.54
CA ARG A 239 -24.89 -15.66 34.05
C ARG A 239 -25.94 -15.46 35.14
N GLU A 240 -25.66 -15.90 36.35
CA GLU A 240 -26.58 -15.77 37.49
C GLU A 240 -26.79 -14.29 37.85
N ALA A 241 -25.72 -13.49 37.93
CA ALA A 241 -25.79 -12.04 38.14
C ALA A 241 -26.61 -11.32 37.04
N LEU A 242 -26.45 -11.70 35.77
CA LEU A 242 -27.23 -11.15 34.65
C LEU A 242 -28.73 -11.46 34.72
N MET A 243 -29.15 -12.48 35.48
CA MET A 243 -30.53 -12.95 35.59
C MET A 243 -31.25 -12.49 36.86
N GLN A 244 -30.53 -11.93 37.85
CA GLN A 244 -31.12 -11.40 39.08
C GLN A 244 -31.98 -10.15 38.80
N HIS A 245 -33.21 -10.14 39.31
CA HIS A 245 -34.17 -9.05 39.03
C HIS A 245 -33.81 -7.77 39.77
N GLU A 246 -33.29 -7.86 41.00
CA GLU A 246 -32.78 -6.74 41.77
C GLU A 246 -31.60 -6.07 41.04
N VAL A 247 -30.74 -6.87 40.41
CA VAL A 247 -29.60 -6.37 39.63
C VAL A 247 -30.09 -5.62 38.40
N GLN A 248 -30.99 -6.21 37.60
CA GLN A 248 -31.54 -5.55 36.43
C GLN A 248 -32.24 -4.22 36.79
N ALA A 249 -33.04 -4.19 37.86
CA ALA A 249 -33.77 -2.99 38.28
C ALA A 249 -32.88 -1.76 38.60
N HIS A 250 -31.63 -1.96 39.01
CA HIS A 250 -30.72 -0.87 39.43
C HIS A 250 -29.55 -0.61 38.45
N THR A 251 -29.35 -1.50 37.47
CA THR A 251 -28.23 -1.44 36.51
C THR A 251 -28.66 -1.29 35.05
N THR A 252 -29.94 -1.54 34.75
CA THR A 252 -30.47 -1.59 33.38
C THR A 252 -31.39 -0.42 33.05
N VAL A 253 -31.19 0.17 31.87
CA VAL A 253 -32.12 1.13 31.25
C VAL A 253 -32.87 0.42 30.12
N HIS A 254 -34.20 0.52 30.09
CA HIS A 254 -35.05 -0.09 29.06
C HIS A 254 -35.59 0.99 28.10
N LEU A 255 -35.08 1.00 26.87
CA LEU A 255 -35.48 1.93 25.80
C LEU A 255 -36.54 1.28 24.91
N LYS A 256 -37.79 1.67 25.09
CA LYS A 256 -38.97 1.22 24.33
C LYS A 256 -39.02 1.92 22.96
N SER A 257 -39.91 1.44 22.09
CA SER A 257 -40.18 2.06 20.78
C SER A 257 -40.57 3.54 20.86
N SER A 258 -41.22 3.96 21.96
CA SER A 258 -41.57 5.36 22.26
C SER A 258 -40.36 6.25 22.52
N ASP A 259 -39.28 5.66 23.05
CA ASP A 259 -38.09 6.37 23.52
C ASP A 259 -37.08 6.49 22.37
N LEU A 260 -37.13 5.52 21.44
CA LEU A 260 -36.37 5.46 20.19
C LEU A 260 -37.32 5.42 18.97
N PRO A 261 -38.13 6.48 18.71
CA PRO A 261 -38.99 6.57 17.54
C PRO A 261 -38.18 6.71 16.24
N LYS A 262 -38.87 6.65 15.10
CA LYS A 262 -38.26 6.84 13.77
C LYS A 262 -37.55 8.21 13.72
N GLY A 263 -36.32 8.23 13.19
CA GLY A 263 -35.46 9.41 13.21
C GLY A 263 -34.56 9.51 14.46
N SER A 264 -34.60 8.55 15.39
CA SER A 264 -33.62 8.48 16.49
C SER A 264 -32.33 7.79 16.05
N ILE A 265 -31.20 8.18 16.63
CA ILE A 265 -29.94 7.43 16.61
C ILE A 265 -29.51 7.23 18.07
N ILE A 266 -29.27 5.99 18.49
CA ILE A 266 -28.59 5.70 19.76
C ILE A 266 -27.11 5.41 19.46
N LEU A 267 -26.20 6.02 20.21
CA LEU A 267 -24.75 5.78 20.14
C LEU A 267 -24.28 5.27 21.52
N MET A 268 -23.43 4.24 21.55
CA MET A 268 -23.03 3.54 22.77
C MET A 268 -21.57 3.09 22.77
N ASP A 269 -20.91 3.17 23.92
CA ASP A 269 -19.66 2.47 24.24
C ASP A 269 -19.97 1.00 24.52
N ASN A 270 -19.65 0.19 23.51
CA ASN A 270 -19.82 -1.25 23.42
C ASN A 270 -19.03 -2.02 24.51
N ARG A 271 -18.03 -1.39 25.13
CA ARG A 271 -17.17 -2.01 26.14
C ARG A 271 -17.73 -1.78 27.55
N ARG A 272 -18.41 -0.65 27.78
CA ARG A 272 -18.99 -0.23 29.08
C ARG A 272 -20.47 -0.60 29.27
N TRP A 273 -21.16 -0.98 28.20
CA TRP A 273 -22.59 -1.30 28.21
C TRP A 273 -22.92 -2.61 27.50
N LEU A 274 -23.40 -3.59 28.27
CA LEU A 274 -24.08 -4.76 27.71
C LEU A 274 -25.43 -4.34 27.15
N HIS A 275 -25.90 -5.01 26.11
CA HIS A 275 -27.22 -4.77 25.55
C HIS A 275 -27.97 -6.07 25.23
N SER A 276 -29.29 -6.00 25.29
CA SER A 276 -30.21 -7.07 24.93
C SER A 276 -31.44 -6.49 24.24
N ARG A 277 -32.19 -7.35 23.56
CA ARG A 277 -33.43 -6.98 22.87
C ARG A 277 -34.48 -8.05 23.13
N ASN A 278 -35.69 -7.64 23.53
CA ASN A 278 -36.82 -8.58 23.56
C ASN A 278 -37.27 -8.94 22.12
N ASP A 279 -38.30 -9.79 22.02
CA ASP A 279 -38.84 -10.22 20.74
C ASP A 279 -39.39 -9.02 19.93
N ILE A 280 -39.07 -9.00 18.63
CA ILE A 280 -39.62 -8.06 17.66
C ILE A 280 -41.01 -8.57 17.28
N LYS A 281 -41.99 -7.68 17.28
CA LYS A 281 -43.37 -7.96 16.89
C LYS A 281 -43.72 -7.36 15.52
N ASP A 282 -42.97 -6.34 15.09
CA ASP A 282 -43.14 -5.68 13.79
C ASP A 282 -42.14 -6.23 12.74
N PRO A 283 -42.60 -6.95 11.70
CA PRO A 283 -41.71 -7.44 10.64
C PRO A 283 -41.08 -6.30 9.83
N GLU A 284 -41.66 -5.09 9.83
CA GLU A 284 -41.12 -3.91 9.15
C GLU A 284 -40.18 -3.08 10.04
N ARG A 285 -39.88 -3.53 11.27
CA ARG A 285 -38.88 -2.88 12.12
C ARG A 285 -37.52 -2.87 11.42
N HIS A 286 -36.97 -1.69 11.19
CA HIS A 286 -35.73 -1.50 10.45
C HIS A 286 -34.84 -0.49 11.19
N LEU A 287 -33.70 -0.97 11.69
CA LEU A 287 -32.61 -0.10 12.15
C LEU A 287 -31.42 -0.22 11.19
N ARG A 288 -30.52 0.76 11.21
CA ARG A 288 -29.21 0.64 10.58
C ARG A 288 -28.09 0.74 11.62
N ARG A 289 -27.19 -0.24 11.60
CA ARG A 289 -26.08 -0.37 12.54
C ARG A 289 -24.76 0.06 11.90
N VAL A 290 -23.92 0.71 12.70
CA VAL A 290 -22.50 1.01 12.40
C VAL A 290 -21.65 0.76 13.65
N ARG A 291 -20.37 0.42 13.48
CA ARG A 291 -19.40 0.07 14.52
C ARG A 291 -18.09 0.79 14.22
N TRP A 292 -17.44 1.41 15.20
CA TRP A 292 -16.19 2.14 14.98
C TRP A 292 -15.26 2.12 16.20
N ASP A 293 -14.09 2.77 16.06
CA ASP A 293 -13.07 2.87 17.12
C ASP A 293 -12.55 1.52 17.66
N ALA A 294 -12.18 0.63 16.73
CA ALA A 294 -11.46 -0.62 17.05
C ALA A 294 -9.96 -0.34 17.15
N LEU A 295 -9.40 -0.45 18.37
CA LEU A 295 -8.03 -0.04 18.70
C LEU A 295 -7.13 -1.24 18.98
N PHE A 296 -5.98 -1.34 18.29
CA PHE A 296 -4.84 -2.15 18.75
C PHE A 296 -4.23 -1.46 19.98
N ASN A 297 -4.26 -2.11 21.14
CA ASN A 297 -3.85 -1.49 22.39
C ASN A 297 -2.33 -1.64 22.64
N LEU A 298 -1.53 -0.89 21.86
CA LEU A 298 -0.07 -0.84 21.95
C LEU A 298 0.45 -0.47 23.36
N ALA A 299 -0.31 0.30 24.14
CA ALA A 299 0.05 0.66 25.51
C ALA A 299 0.19 -0.55 26.45
N TRP A 300 -0.55 -1.64 26.20
CA TRP A 300 -0.43 -2.88 26.98
C TRP A 300 0.82 -3.69 26.67
N VAL A 301 1.36 -3.59 25.44
CA VAL A 301 2.69 -4.14 25.15
C VAL A 301 3.69 -3.44 26.05
N CYS A 302 3.73 -2.10 26.05
CA CYS A 302 4.67 -1.33 26.87
C CYS A 302 4.57 -1.64 28.38
N ILE A 303 3.36 -1.68 28.96
CA ILE A 303 3.19 -1.92 30.41
C ILE A 303 3.58 -3.34 30.80
N HIS A 304 3.17 -4.36 30.04
CA HIS A 304 3.54 -5.75 30.33
C HIS A 304 5.05 -5.97 30.14
N PHE A 305 5.64 -5.30 29.14
CA PHE A 305 7.07 -5.32 28.85
C PHE A 305 7.89 -4.63 29.96
N SER A 306 7.43 -3.50 30.52
CA SER A 306 8.04 -2.90 31.72
C SER A 306 7.99 -3.83 32.93
N TYR A 307 6.90 -4.57 33.13
CA TYR A 307 6.77 -5.55 34.21
C TYR A 307 7.72 -6.75 34.03
N CYS A 308 7.83 -7.26 32.80
CA CYS A 308 8.80 -8.31 32.45
C CYS A 308 10.26 -7.84 32.63
N ILE A 309 10.58 -6.60 32.24
CA ILE A 309 11.93 -6.03 32.45
C ILE A 309 12.25 -5.94 33.95
N LEU A 310 11.31 -5.48 34.79
CA LEU A 310 11.48 -5.43 36.24
C LEU A 310 11.71 -6.82 36.86
N MET A 311 10.93 -7.84 36.46
CA MET A 311 11.15 -9.21 36.95
C MET A 311 12.47 -9.82 36.44
N CYS A 312 12.87 -9.54 35.20
CA CYS A 312 14.17 -9.99 34.67
C CYS A 312 15.36 -9.32 35.37
N MET A 313 15.24 -8.04 35.75
CA MET A 313 16.27 -7.33 36.51
C MET A 313 16.42 -7.85 37.95
N ASP A 314 15.30 -8.09 38.65
CA ASP A 314 15.30 -8.68 39.99
C ASP A 314 15.80 -10.14 39.98
N PHE A 315 15.54 -10.90 38.90
CA PHE A 315 16.11 -12.23 38.70
C PHE A 315 17.62 -12.19 38.42
N ALA A 316 18.09 -11.26 37.58
CA ALA A 316 19.52 -11.11 37.26
C ALA A 316 20.35 -10.68 38.49
N GLN A 317 19.84 -9.77 39.32
CA GLN A 317 20.52 -9.32 40.55
C GLN A 317 20.63 -10.42 41.63
N ARG A 318 19.78 -11.46 41.60
CA ARG A 318 19.80 -12.54 42.60
C ARG A 318 20.69 -13.74 42.23
N HIS A 319 21.20 -13.81 40.99
CA HIS A 319 21.84 -15.02 40.45
C HIS A 319 23.23 -14.83 39.84
N ASP A 320 23.81 -13.63 39.87
CA ASP A 320 25.23 -13.33 39.52
C ASP A 320 25.70 -13.95 38.17
N CYS A 321 24.86 -13.82 37.14
CA CYS A 321 25.12 -14.37 35.80
C CYS A 321 25.90 -13.37 34.91
N GLY A 322 27.20 -13.56 34.78
CA GLY A 322 28.09 -12.66 34.03
C GLY A 322 27.92 -12.65 32.49
N SER A 323 28.04 -11.44 31.93
CA SER A 323 28.48 -11.01 30.56
C SER A 323 27.99 -11.70 29.27
N ARG A 324 27.21 -12.78 29.31
CA ARG A 324 26.61 -13.43 28.12
C ARG A 324 25.10 -13.23 27.95
N PHE A 325 24.43 -12.61 28.92
CA PHE A 325 22.99 -12.32 28.84
C PHE A 325 22.66 -10.94 28.25
N GLU A 326 23.60 -9.98 28.30
CA GLU A 326 23.33 -8.59 27.92
C GLU A 326 23.19 -8.39 26.40
N THR A 327 23.95 -9.13 25.57
CA THR A 327 23.99 -8.90 24.12
C THR A 327 22.80 -9.46 23.34
N SER A 328 22.19 -10.57 23.79
CA SER A 328 21.03 -11.17 23.11
C SER A 328 19.72 -10.45 23.43
N LEU A 329 19.59 -9.83 24.61
CA LEU A 329 18.38 -9.09 24.97
C LEU A 329 18.34 -7.72 24.27
N PHE A 330 19.49 -7.05 24.14
CA PHE A 330 19.60 -5.71 23.57
C PHE A 330 19.17 -5.66 22.08
N PHE A 331 19.51 -6.68 21.29
CA PHE A 331 19.14 -6.75 19.86
C PHE A 331 17.63 -6.95 19.62
N LEU A 332 16.95 -7.74 20.46
CA LEU A 332 15.49 -7.92 20.38
C LEU A 332 14.71 -6.69 20.87
N LEU A 333 15.33 -5.87 21.71
CA LEU A 333 14.77 -4.63 22.23
C LEU A 333 14.77 -3.48 21.20
N THR A 334 15.81 -3.36 20.36
CA THR A 334 15.96 -2.23 19.45
C THR A 334 15.00 -2.24 18.25
N ASP A 335 14.74 -3.41 17.64
CA ASP A 335 13.86 -3.51 16.46
C ASP A 335 12.38 -3.18 16.79
N SER A 336 11.95 -3.46 18.03
CA SER A 336 10.59 -3.17 18.50
C SER A 336 10.35 -1.67 18.74
N ILE A 337 11.41 -0.91 19.04
CA ILE A 337 11.34 0.52 19.38
C ILE A 337 11.21 1.37 18.10
N LEU A 338 11.97 1.04 17.04
CA LEU A 338 11.96 1.81 15.78
C LEU A 338 10.64 1.69 14.99
N ALA A 339 9.93 0.56 15.09
CA ALA A 339 8.62 0.39 14.46
C ALA A 339 7.50 1.23 15.12
N SER A 340 7.71 1.73 16.34
CA SER A 340 6.64 2.31 17.18
C SER A 340 6.59 3.85 17.17
N MET A 341 7.63 4.54 16.68
CA MET A 341 7.72 6.01 16.75
C MET A 341 7.15 6.76 15.53
N SER A 342 6.66 6.07 14.50
CA SER A 342 6.26 6.71 13.23
C SER A 342 4.80 7.20 13.14
N ILE A 343 4.05 7.26 14.25
CA ILE A 343 2.59 7.53 14.26
C ILE A 343 2.23 8.79 15.06
N LEU A 344 2.93 9.90 14.81
CA LEU A 344 2.50 11.25 15.18
C LEU A 344 2.74 12.22 14.03
N LEU A 345 1.90 13.27 13.93
CA LEU A 345 1.87 14.34 12.91
C LEU A 345 1.21 13.89 11.57
N LEU A 346 0.24 14.59 10.95
CA LEU A 346 -0.44 15.87 11.24
C LEU A 346 -1.83 15.87 10.57
N ALA A 347 -2.77 16.68 11.08
CA ALA A 347 -4.09 16.91 10.46
C ALA A 347 -4.26 18.37 10.00
N GLY A 348 -4.96 18.59 8.88
CA GLY A 348 -5.30 19.90 8.32
C GLY A 348 -6.02 19.79 6.97
N SER A 349 -6.48 20.91 6.38
CA SER A 349 -7.62 20.95 5.45
C SER A 349 -7.31 21.44 4.00
N PRO A 350 -8.04 21.00 2.96
CA PRO A 350 -7.72 21.34 1.57
C PRO A 350 -8.52 22.54 1.00
N ARG A 351 -7.84 23.60 0.55
CA ARG A 351 -8.45 24.70 -0.22
C ARG A 351 -7.79 25.15 -1.54
N PRO A 352 -6.71 24.52 -2.07
CA PRO A 352 -6.34 24.69 -3.48
C PRO A 352 -6.65 23.48 -4.41
N LEU A 353 -6.72 22.25 -3.91
CA LEU A 353 -6.69 21.03 -4.74
C LEU A 353 -7.87 20.82 -5.71
N LYS A 354 -9.00 21.53 -5.56
CA LYS A 354 -10.23 21.28 -6.37
C LYS A 354 -10.10 21.60 -7.86
N PHE A 355 -9.08 22.35 -8.28
CA PHE A 355 -8.92 22.73 -9.69
C PHE A 355 -8.26 21.63 -10.53
N VAL A 356 -7.17 21.03 -10.04
CA VAL A 356 -6.38 20.02 -10.76
C VAL A 356 -7.07 18.65 -10.80
N ALA A 357 -7.85 18.30 -9.77
CA ALA A 357 -8.56 17.03 -9.68
C ALA A 357 -9.50 16.77 -10.89
N LYS A 358 -9.99 17.82 -11.58
CA LYS A 358 -10.90 17.70 -12.72
C LYS A 358 -10.28 17.16 -14.02
N MET A 359 -8.94 17.04 -14.13
CA MET A 359 -8.28 16.73 -15.40
C MET A 359 -7.67 15.32 -15.54
N HIS A 360 -7.62 14.52 -14.47
CA HIS A 360 -6.80 13.30 -14.47
C HIS A 360 -7.66 12.01 -14.37
N PRO A 361 -7.41 10.97 -15.20
CA PRO A 361 -8.37 9.90 -15.53
C PRO A 361 -8.77 8.91 -14.42
N PHE A 362 -8.27 9.08 -13.20
CA PHE A 362 -8.62 8.27 -12.01
C PHE A 362 -9.30 9.09 -10.90
N TYR A 363 -9.49 10.40 -11.07
CA TYR A 363 -10.02 11.29 -10.03
C TYR A 363 -11.36 11.91 -10.43
N SER A 364 -12.39 11.06 -10.62
CA SER A 364 -13.78 11.53 -10.57
C SER A 364 -14.20 11.70 -9.10
N ASP A 365 -14.39 12.94 -8.66
CA ASP A 365 -14.98 13.38 -7.37
C ASP A 365 -14.37 12.84 -6.05
N ALA A 366 -13.35 11.98 -6.09
CA ALA A 366 -12.64 11.48 -4.92
C ALA A 366 -11.68 12.53 -4.32
N LYS A 367 -11.56 12.56 -2.98
CA LYS A 367 -10.48 13.31 -2.30
C LYS A 367 -9.13 12.77 -2.79
N TYR A 368 -8.17 13.68 -3.06
CA TYR A 368 -6.79 13.33 -3.37
C TYR A 368 -5.88 13.62 -2.17
N PRO A 369 -4.90 12.73 -1.85
CA PRO A 369 -4.75 11.38 -2.38
C PRO A 369 -5.92 10.50 -1.96
N PRO A 370 -6.19 9.41 -2.70
CA PRO A 370 -7.15 8.41 -2.24
C PRO A 370 -6.73 7.91 -0.85
N ASP A 371 -7.67 7.90 0.08
CA ASP A 371 -7.43 7.34 1.41
C ASP A 371 -7.20 5.81 1.32
N ASN A 372 -6.72 5.23 2.42
CA ASN A 372 -6.42 3.80 2.49
C ASN A 372 -7.65 2.92 2.19
N GLU A 373 -8.87 3.44 2.37
CA GLU A 373 -10.13 2.75 2.04
C GLU A 373 -10.34 2.74 0.52
N ALA A 374 -10.23 3.87 -0.16
CA ALA A 374 -10.29 3.97 -1.62
C ALA A 374 -9.19 3.12 -2.30
N ILE A 375 -7.98 3.10 -1.73
CA ILE A 375 -6.88 2.23 -2.15
C ILE A 375 -7.24 0.75 -1.98
N ARG A 376 -7.83 0.35 -0.85
CA ARG A 376 -8.22 -1.04 -0.59
C ARG A 376 -9.37 -1.47 -1.52
N VAL A 377 -10.40 -0.65 -1.68
CA VAL A 377 -11.55 -0.91 -2.56
C VAL A 377 -11.14 -1.03 -4.02
N ALA A 378 -10.20 -0.20 -4.50
CA ALA A 378 -9.68 -0.33 -5.86
C ALA A 378 -8.96 -1.68 -6.08
N ARG A 379 -8.16 -2.13 -5.11
CA ARG A 379 -7.43 -3.41 -5.16
C ARG A 379 -8.36 -4.62 -5.02
N GLU A 380 -9.33 -4.56 -4.11
CA GLU A 380 -10.37 -5.59 -3.96
C GLU A 380 -11.19 -5.72 -5.26
N LYS A 381 -11.57 -4.59 -5.88
CA LYS A 381 -12.27 -4.58 -7.17
C LYS A 381 -11.42 -5.19 -8.30
N ALA A 382 -10.13 -4.85 -8.41
CA ALA A 382 -9.23 -5.44 -9.40
C ALA A 382 -9.06 -6.96 -9.20
N SER A 383 -8.95 -7.41 -7.95
CA SER A 383 -8.90 -8.83 -7.59
C SER A 383 -10.19 -9.59 -7.98
N ILE A 384 -11.36 -8.97 -7.77
CA ILE A 384 -12.68 -9.54 -8.12
C ILE A 384 -12.93 -9.53 -9.65
N GLU A 385 -12.38 -8.58 -10.39
CA GLU A 385 -12.51 -8.57 -11.86
C GLU A 385 -11.56 -9.59 -12.52
N ASN A 386 -10.35 -9.81 -11.98
CA ASN A 386 -9.39 -10.80 -12.49
C ASN A 386 -9.74 -12.27 -12.14
N SER A 387 -10.72 -12.52 -11.28
CA SER A 387 -11.14 -13.88 -10.88
C SER A 387 -12.33 -14.46 -11.66
N ARG A 388 -12.64 -13.89 -12.84
CA ARG A 388 -13.72 -14.38 -13.74
C ARG A 388 -13.17 -15.15 -14.96
N PRO A 389 -13.60 -16.39 -15.24
CA PRO A 389 -12.98 -17.26 -16.27
C PRO A 389 -13.12 -16.84 -17.76
N ASN A 390 -13.74 -15.70 -18.08
CA ASN A 390 -14.23 -15.40 -19.44
C ASN A 390 -13.41 -14.35 -20.22
N TYR A 391 -12.14 -14.15 -19.89
CA TYR A 391 -11.27 -13.20 -20.62
C TYR A 391 -10.77 -13.74 -21.98
N LEU A 392 -10.95 -15.04 -22.27
CA LEU A 392 -10.38 -15.74 -23.43
C LEU A 392 -11.31 -15.89 -24.65
N ARG A 393 -12.51 -15.28 -24.67
CA ARG A 393 -13.39 -15.26 -25.86
C ARG A 393 -13.67 -13.83 -26.35
N ARG A 394 -12.67 -13.21 -26.97
CA ARG A 394 -12.83 -12.10 -27.94
C ARG A 394 -11.51 -11.80 -28.67
N SER A 395 -11.24 -12.57 -29.72
CA SER A 395 -10.42 -12.10 -30.84
C SER A 395 -10.94 -12.70 -32.15
N LEU A 396 -10.65 -11.99 -33.24
CA LEU A 396 -10.89 -12.32 -34.66
C LEU A 396 -12.33 -12.17 -35.22
N MET A 397 -12.37 -11.50 -36.39
CA MET A 397 -13.47 -11.33 -37.37
C MET A 397 -14.57 -10.25 -37.16
N LYS A 398 -14.35 -9.08 -37.78
CA LYS A 398 -15.36 -8.26 -38.52
C LYS A 398 -15.40 -8.76 -39.99
N PRO A 399 -16.28 -8.29 -40.92
CA PRO A 399 -17.44 -7.37 -40.80
C PRO A 399 -18.77 -7.88 -41.48
N LEU A 400 -19.94 -7.28 -41.16
CA LEU A 400 -20.88 -6.63 -42.13
C LEU A 400 -22.21 -6.13 -41.49
N PHE A 401 -22.51 -4.86 -41.77
CA PHE A 401 -23.80 -4.24 -42.13
C PHE A 401 -25.19 -4.76 -41.62
N ASN A 402 -25.86 -3.83 -40.92
CA ASN A 402 -27.23 -3.30 -41.17
C ASN A 402 -28.55 -3.94 -40.63
N LEU A 403 -29.27 -3.04 -39.94
CA LEU A 403 -30.71 -2.70 -40.01
C LEU A 403 -31.78 -3.46 -39.18
N LEU A 404 -32.58 -2.63 -38.46
CA LEU A 404 -33.96 -2.82 -37.98
C LEU A 404 -34.15 -3.88 -36.85
N THR A 405 -35.07 -3.75 -35.88
CA THR A 405 -36.06 -2.68 -35.57
C THR A 405 -36.45 -2.70 -34.08
N PHE A 406 -36.65 -1.51 -33.51
CA PHE A 406 -37.48 -1.13 -32.34
C PHE A 406 -37.90 -2.12 -31.23
N ALA A 407 -37.66 -1.63 -29.99
CA ALA A 407 -38.54 -1.69 -28.81
C ALA A 407 -38.70 -3.01 -28.02
N SER A 408 -37.90 -3.16 -26.96
CA SER A 408 -38.41 -3.05 -25.57
C SER A 408 -37.26 -2.90 -24.57
N GLN A 409 -37.51 -2.28 -23.41
CA GLN A 409 -36.50 -1.99 -22.40
C GLN A 409 -36.12 -3.25 -21.60
N GLU A 410 -34.86 -3.69 -21.69
CA GLU A 410 -33.99 -4.12 -20.57
C GLU A 410 -32.63 -4.59 -21.12
N THR A 411 -31.63 -4.76 -20.23
CA THR A 411 -30.25 -5.19 -20.52
C THR A 411 -29.33 -4.19 -21.28
N SER A 412 -28.71 -3.26 -20.53
CA SER A 412 -27.56 -2.47 -21.01
C SER A 412 -26.60 -2.08 -19.87
N SER A 413 -25.54 -2.87 -19.65
CA SER A 413 -24.40 -2.47 -18.81
C SER A 413 -23.06 -3.18 -19.14
N LEU A 414 -23.03 -4.09 -20.11
CA LEU A 414 -21.85 -4.91 -20.46
C LEU A 414 -21.15 -4.52 -21.79
N ALA A 415 -21.52 -3.39 -22.39
CA ALA A 415 -20.95 -2.90 -23.66
C ALA A 415 -19.96 -1.71 -23.49
N LEU A 416 -19.81 -1.14 -22.29
CA LEU A 416 -19.14 0.17 -22.10
C LEU A 416 -17.62 0.13 -21.86
N LYS A 417 -17.03 -1.02 -21.48
CA LYS A 417 -15.63 -1.05 -21.01
C LYS A 417 -14.51 -0.84 -22.06
N GLY A 418 -14.82 -0.90 -23.36
CA GLY A 418 -13.81 -0.71 -24.42
C GLY A 418 -13.65 0.73 -24.93
N ALA A 419 -14.73 1.52 -24.94
CA ALA A 419 -14.74 2.85 -25.54
C ALA A 419 -14.20 3.95 -24.60
N GLU A 420 -14.36 3.78 -23.28
CA GLU A 420 -14.01 4.82 -22.30
C GLU A 420 -12.50 5.04 -22.08
N LEU A 421 -11.64 4.12 -22.54
CA LEU A 421 -10.18 4.22 -22.40
C LEU A 421 -9.53 5.07 -23.51
N LYS A 422 -10.12 5.07 -24.72
CA LYS A 422 -9.65 5.89 -25.85
C LYS A 422 -10.03 7.38 -25.73
N ALA A 423 -10.99 7.72 -24.87
CA ALA A 423 -11.53 9.06 -24.70
C ALA A 423 -10.87 9.88 -23.57
N ARG A 424 -9.65 9.52 -23.13
CA ARG A 424 -8.99 10.13 -21.95
C ARG A 424 -7.73 10.91 -22.36
N PRO A 425 -7.53 12.15 -21.85
CA PRO A 425 -6.40 12.99 -22.22
C PRO A 425 -5.08 12.55 -21.54
N LEU A 426 -3.96 12.86 -22.21
CA LEU A 426 -2.59 12.60 -21.75
C LEU A 426 -2.14 13.63 -20.67
N LEU A 427 -1.22 13.20 -19.80
CA LEU A 427 -0.69 13.99 -18.67
C LEU A 427 0.53 14.83 -19.06
N HIS A 428 0.70 16.02 -18.47
CA HIS A 428 1.81 16.93 -18.81
C HIS A 428 2.52 17.57 -17.60
N LYS A 429 3.74 18.04 -17.87
CA LYS A 429 4.88 18.22 -16.97
C LYS A 429 4.86 19.43 -16.02
N LYS A 430 3.80 20.25 -15.97
CA LYS A 430 3.90 21.64 -15.42
C LYS A 430 3.34 21.91 -14.00
N ASP A 431 2.46 21.07 -13.45
CA ASP A 431 1.87 21.29 -12.11
C ASP A 431 2.22 20.17 -11.12
N LEU A 432 3.48 20.11 -10.67
CA LEU A 432 3.93 19.10 -9.71
C LEU A 432 3.41 19.40 -8.30
N LEU A 433 2.46 18.59 -7.83
CA LEU A 433 1.85 18.63 -6.49
C LEU A 433 2.86 18.60 -5.32
N VAL A 434 4.12 18.22 -5.55
CA VAL A 434 5.18 18.23 -4.52
C VAL A 434 5.57 19.64 -4.05
N ASN A 435 5.33 20.66 -4.88
CA ASN A 435 5.74 22.04 -4.59
C ASN A 435 4.84 22.73 -3.56
N ASP A 436 3.64 22.20 -3.29
CA ASP A 436 2.80 22.65 -2.19
C ASP A 436 3.42 22.20 -0.86
N VAL A 437 3.91 23.16 -0.08
CA VAL A 437 4.58 22.90 1.20
C VAL A 437 3.64 22.79 2.39
N SER A 438 2.31 22.91 2.20
CA SER A 438 1.36 22.75 3.30
C SER A 438 1.52 21.38 3.98
N VAL A 439 1.37 21.36 5.31
CA VAL A 439 1.27 20.12 6.11
C VAL A 439 0.08 19.26 5.71
N GLU A 440 -0.90 19.90 5.06
CA GLU A 440 -2.14 19.37 4.52
C GLU A 440 -1.91 18.67 3.16
N ASN A 441 -0.74 18.89 2.54
CA ASN A 441 -0.32 18.24 1.31
C ASN A 441 0.14 16.80 1.56
N THR A 442 -0.87 15.97 1.78
CA THR A 442 -0.87 14.52 1.81
C THR A 442 -0.20 13.86 0.58
N TYR A 443 0.07 14.56 -0.53
CA TYR A 443 0.95 14.07 -1.61
C TYR A 443 2.38 13.81 -1.15
N ARG A 444 2.89 14.60 -0.19
CA ARG A 444 4.27 14.51 0.34
C ARG A 444 4.41 13.53 1.51
N GLN A 445 3.30 12.97 2.01
CA GLN A 445 3.29 12.04 3.14
C GLN A 445 3.55 10.60 2.68
N ASN A 446 4.44 9.90 3.38
CA ASN A 446 4.80 8.50 3.15
C ASN A 446 5.12 8.17 1.67
N VAL A 447 5.94 9.01 1.02
CA VAL A 447 6.32 8.80 -0.39
C VAL A 447 7.76 8.36 -0.55
N TYR A 448 7.94 7.37 -1.41
CA TYR A 448 9.21 7.07 -2.03
C TYR A 448 9.44 8.04 -3.19
N THR A 449 10.51 8.83 -3.12
CA THR A 449 10.82 9.87 -4.08
C THR A 449 11.98 9.46 -4.99
N SER A 450 11.83 9.68 -6.29
CA SER A 450 12.89 9.41 -7.27
C SER A 450 12.76 10.30 -8.50
N THR A 451 13.82 10.42 -9.29
CA THR A 451 13.81 11.13 -10.57
C THR A 451 14.09 10.23 -11.77
N THR A 452 13.75 10.68 -12.98
CA THR A 452 14.30 10.08 -14.23
C THR A 452 15.83 10.11 -14.20
N GLY A 453 16.46 9.03 -14.67
CA GLY A 453 17.80 9.14 -15.25
C GLY A 453 17.70 9.89 -16.58
N GLY A 454 18.68 10.74 -16.92
CA GLY A 454 18.67 11.47 -18.20
C GLY A 454 17.78 12.71 -18.23
N GLY A 455 17.68 13.43 -17.11
CA GLY A 455 17.07 14.76 -17.09
C GLY A 455 17.94 15.79 -17.81
N SER A 456 17.79 15.91 -19.14
CA SER A 456 18.32 17.04 -19.93
C SER A 456 18.06 18.36 -19.20
N THR A 457 19.10 19.20 -19.02
CA THR A 457 19.04 20.40 -18.17
C THR A 457 18.18 21.55 -18.72
N LEU A 458 17.56 21.36 -19.89
CA LEU A 458 16.44 22.17 -20.39
C LEU A 458 15.11 21.83 -19.69
N SER A 459 15.00 20.64 -19.09
CA SER A 459 13.80 20.17 -18.43
C SER A 459 14.14 19.62 -17.04
N ARG A 460 13.55 20.19 -15.99
CA ARG A 460 13.70 19.67 -14.62
C ARG A 460 13.50 18.14 -14.62
N PRO A 461 14.42 17.35 -14.01
CA PRO A 461 14.27 15.91 -13.89
C PRO A 461 12.87 15.56 -13.40
N LEU A 462 12.21 14.60 -14.06
CA LEU A 462 10.83 14.27 -13.71
C LEU A 462 10.82 13.68 -12.30
N PHE A 463 10.17 14.38 -11.39
CA PHE A 463 10.04 13.96 -10.00
C PHE A 463 8.84 13.02 -9.84
N PHE A 464 9.09 11.81 -9.37
CA PHE A 464 8.09 10.81 -9.04
C PHE A 464 8.00 10.67 -7.53
N ALA A 465 6.80 10.90 -6.97
CA ALA A 465 6.46 10.52 -5.61
C ALA A 465 5.47 9.35 -5.67
N THR A 466 5.99 8.14 -5.53
CA THR A 466 5.20 6.91 -5.37
C THR A 466 4.89 6.74 -3.89
N ASP A 467 3.75 6.16 -3.52
CA ASP A 467 3.51 5.80 -2.12
C ASP A 467 4.55 4.75 -1.68
N ALA A 468 5.15 4.92 -0.50
CA ALA A 468 6.23 4.05 -0.06
C ALA A 468 5.78 2.60 0.09
N LEU A 469 4.58 2.35 0.63
CA LEU A 469 4.05 0.99 0.81
C LEU A 469 3.56 0.38 -0.51
N GLU A 470 3.16 1.19 -1.49
CA GLU A 470 2.95 0.72 -2.87
C GLU A 470 4.25 0.32 -3.53
N ASN A 471 5.31 1.12 -3.37
CA ASN A 471 6.62 0.83 -3.94
C ASN A 471 7.25 -0.45 -3.34
N ARG A 472 7.20 -0.61 -2.01
CA ARG A 472 7.65 -1.82 -1.29
C ARG A 472 6.88 -3.07 -1.77
N ARG A 473 5.54 -3.00 -1.86
CA ARG A 473 4.72 -4.12 -2.38
C ARG A 473 5.03 -4.44 -3.84
N HIS A 474 5.27 -3.41 -4.67
CA HIS A 474 5.62 -3.62 -6.08
C HIS A 474 6.95 -4.37 -6.22
N ARG A 475 7.97 -3.98 -5.44
CA ARG A 475 9.28 -4.64 -5.44
C ARG A 475 9.22 -6.05 -4.85
N ALA A 476 8.41 -6.29 -3.82
CA ALA A 476 8.19 -7.62 -3.27
C ALA A 476 7.53 -8.57 -4.29
N TYR A 477 6.49 -8.11 -5.01
CA TYR A 477 5.90 -8.87 -6.10
C TYR A 477 6.91 -9.13 -7.23
N PHE A 478 7.70 -8.12 -7.61
CA PHE A 478 8.71 -8.30 -8.64
C PHE A 478 9.81 -9.28 -8.19
N GLY A 479 10.19 -9.32 -6.91
CA GLY A 479 11.12 -10.32 -6.36
C GLY A 479 10.59 -11.75 -6.47
N ASP A 480 9.31 -11.99 -6.14
CA ASP A 480 8.64 -13.27 -6.40
C ASP A 480 8.64 -13.62 -7.90
N PHE A 481 8.45 -12.64 -8.78
CA PHE A 481 8.56 -12.83 -10.24
C PHE A 481 9.99 -13.14 -10.70
N LEU A 482 11.03 -12.51 -10.14
CA LEU A 482 12.45 -12.85 -10.39
C LEU A 482 12.76 -14.30 -9.97
N ASN A 483 12.20 -14.75 -8.86
CA ASN A 483 12.37 -16.12 -8.37
C ASN A 483 11.65 -17.14 -9.27
N LYS A 484 10.39 -16.88 -9.63
CA LYS A 484 9.58 -17.75 -10.52
C LYS A 484 10.18 -17.90 -11.91
N THR A 485 10.80 -16.84 -12.42
CA THR A 485 11.50 -16.84 -13.72
C THR A 485 12.95 -17.33 -13.63
N ARG A 486 13.40 -17.77 -12.45
CA ARG A 486 14.75 -18.29 -12.16
C ARG A 486 15.89 -17.31 -12.48
N LEU A 487 15.58 -16.02 -12.58
CA LEU A 487 16.59 -14.98 -12.69
C LEU A 487 17.41 -14.89 -11.40
N ILE A 488 16.76 -15.04 -10.24
CA ILE A 488 17.40 -15.18 -8.92
C ILE A 488 17.00 -16.49 -8.25
N GLU A 489 17.99 -17.15 -7.65
CA GLU A 489 17.84 -18.35 -6.83
C GLU A 489 18.30 -18.07 -5.39
N ARG A 490 17.79 -18.82 -4.40
CA ARG A 490 18.11 -18.60 -2.96
C ARG A 490 19.59 -18.77 -2.59
N GLY A 491 20.40 -19.35 -3.46
CA GLY A 491 21.84 -19.49 -3.27
C GLY A 491 22.66 -18.32 -3.83
N ASP A 492 22.04 -17.37 -4.55
CA ASP A 492 22.76 -16.29 -5.22
C ASP A 492 23.32 -15.27 -4.22
N TRP A 493 24.63 -15.02 -4.35
CA TRP A 493 25.34 -13.90 -3.76
C TRP A 493 25.63 -12.86 -4.84
N VAL A 494 24.98 -11.70 -4.72
CA VAL A 494 24.89 -10.68 -5.76
C VAL A 494 25.67 -9.44 -5.37
N VAL A 495 26.72 -9.10 -6.12
CA VAL A 495 27.37 -7.78 -6.03
C VAL A 495 26.66 -6.82 -7.00
N THR A 496 26.09 -5.74 -6.47
CA THR A 496 25.43 -4.68 -7.26
C THR A 496 26.27 -3.40 -7.28
N ILE A 497 26.64 -2.96 -8.48
CA ILE A 497 27.43 -1.73 -8.73
C ILE A 497 26.60 -0.59 -9.33
N HIS A 498 25.27 -0.73 -9.34
CA HIS A 498 24.36 0.28 -9.86
C HIS A 498 24.51 1.66 -9.19
N CYS A 499 24.13 2.71 -9.93
CA CYS A 499 24.09 4.07 -9.40
C CYS A 499 22.95 4.26 -8.37
N GLY A 500 23.27 4.95 -7.28
CA GLY A 500 22.36 5.33 -6.21
C GLY A 500 22.73 6.68 -5.61
N GLY A 501 21.75 7.33 -4.95
CA GLY A 501 21.87 8.71 -4.51
C GLY A 501 21.35 9.70 -5.55
N SER A 502 21.38 11.01 -5.25
CA SER A 502 20.86 12.07 -6.13
C SER A 502 19.42 11.86 -6.62
N LEU A 503 18.57 11.20 -5.82
CA LEU A 503 17.22 10.74 -6.18
C LEU A 503 17.14 9.71 -7.33
N TYR A 504 18.27 9.21 -7.81
CA TYR A 504 18.33 8.07 -8.72
C TYR A 504 18.31 6.75 -7.94
N ARG A 505 17.63 5.75 -8.52
CA ARG A 505 17.10 4.61 -7.76
C ARG A 505 17.56 3.21 -8.18
N SER A 506 18.51 3.10 -9.11
CA SER A 506 18.85 1.79 -9.67
C SER A 506 19.43 0.87 -8.59
N LEU A 507 20.29 1.41 -7.71
CA LEU A 507 20.86 0.66 -6.59
C LEU A 507 19.81 0.15 -5.59
N ASP A 508 18.96 1.02 -5.03
CA ASP A 508 18.02 0.60 -3.99
C ASP A 508 16.84 -0.23 -4.53
N LEU A 509 16.47 -0.03 -5.80
CA LEU A 509 15.53 -0.90 -6.50
C LEU A 509 16.12 -2.31 -6.64
N THR A 510 17.36 -2.42 -7.13
CA THR A 510 18.02 -3.72 -7.33
C THR A 510 18.30 -4.44 -6.01
N LEU A 511 18.76 -3.75 -4.98
CA LEU A 511 18.93 -4.36 -3.64
C LEU A 511 17.64 -5.04 -3.20
N GLU A 512 16.55 -4.28 -3.15
CA GLU A 512 15.29 -4.77 -2.62
C GLU A 512 14.61 -5.84 -3.49
N THR A 513 14.66 -5.76 -4.82
CA THR A 513 14.05 -6.81 -5.66
C THR A 513 14.81 -8.13 -5.59
N MET A 514 16.14 -8.09 -5.52
CA MET A 514 16.97 -9.29 -5.40
C MET A 514 16.86 -9.92 -4.00
N GLU A 515 16.80 -9.10 -2.94
CA GLU A 515 16.49 -9.54 -1.56
C GLU A 515 15.13 -10.25 -1.49
N ASN A 516 14.07 -9.64 -2.04
CA ASN A 516 12.73 -10.25 -2.07
C ASN A 516 12.67 -11.53 -2.92
N ALA A 517 13.57 -11.69 -3.90
CA ALA A 517 13.72 -12.92 -4.67
C ALA A 517 14.52 -14.02 -3.94
N GLY A 518 15.14 -13.68 -2.80
CA GLY A 518 15.85 -14.59 -1.89
C GLY A 518 17.38 -14.59 -2.02
N ALA A 519 17.99 -13.63 -2.73
CA ALA A 519 19.44 -13.50 -2.81
C ALA A 519 20.06 -12.85 -1.56
N SER A 520 21.34 -13.13 -1.32
CA SER A 520 22.20 -12.31 -0.44
C SER A 520 22.85 -11.22 -1.29
N VAL A 521 22.74 -9.95 -0.92
CA VAL A 521 23.12 -8.83 -1.80
C VAL A 521 24.16 -7.91 -1.14
N LEU A 522 25.18 -7.54 -1.93
CA LEU A 522 26.31 -6.69 -1.53
C LEU A 522 26.22 -5.35 -2.27
N ALA A 523 25.93 -4.29 -1.50
CA ALA A 523 25.66 -2.93 -1.99
C ALA A 523 26.95 -2.14 -2.34
N ALA A 524 27.71 -2.57 -3.35
CA ALA A 524 28.95 -1.92 -3.74
C ALA A 524 28.73 -0.51 -4.36
N GLY A 525 27.70 -0.37 -5.20
CA GLY A 525 27.31 0.89 -5.85
C GLY A 525 28.31 1.43 -6.88
N SER A 526 27.89 2.46 -7.62
CA SER A 526 28.61 2.98 -8.81
C SER A 526 29.93 3.73 -8.53
N TYR A 527 30.27 3.94 -7.26
CA TYR A 527 31.58 4.48 -6.86
C TYR A 527 32.63 3.38 -6.64
N SER A 528 32.22 2.11 -6.55
CA SER A 528 33.13 0.97 -6.46
C SER A 528 33.94 0.84 -7.74
N LYS A 529 35.27 0.94 -7.63
CA LYS A 529 36.16 0.75 -8.78
C LYS A 529 36.20 -0.73 -9.17
N PRO A 530 36.50 -1.08 -10.44
CA PRO A 530 36.64 -2.48 -10.87
C PRO A 530 37.51 -3.36 -9.96
N ALA A 531 38.62 -2.84 -9.43
CA ALA A 531 39.50 -3.54 -8.49
C ALA A 531 38.84 -3.81 -7.11
N GLU A 532 38.05 -2.86 -6.62
CA GLU A 532 37.32 -2.97 -5.35
C GLU A 532 36.17 -3.97 -5.53
N THR A 533 35.41 -3.88 -6.63
CA THR A 533 34.36 -4.83 -7.01
C THR A 533 34.90 -6.25 -7.14
N VAL A 534 36.04 -6.46 -7.82
CA VAL A 534 36.69 -7.79 -7.92
C VAL A 534 37.16 -8.31 -6.56
N SER A 535 37.59 -7.42 -5.65
CA SER A 535 37.95 -7.84 -4.30
C SER A 535 36.75 -8.39 -3.54
N LEU A 536 35.59 -7.72 -3.62
CA LEU A 536 34.32 -8.21 -3.06
C LEU A 536 33.88 -9.55 -3.68
N LEU A 537 33.98 -9.69 -5.01
CA LEU A 537 33.66 -10.95 -5.71
C LEU A 537 34.48 -12.14 -5.19
N LYS A 538 35.78 -11.93 -4.90
CA LYS A 538 36.67 -12.96 -4.35
C LYS A 538 36.42 -13.22 -2.86
N GLU A 539 36.30 -12.18 -2.05
CA GLU A 539 36.18 -12.29 -0.59
C GLU A 539 34.89 -12.99 -0.17
N PHE A 540 33.76 -12.60 -0.77
CA PHE A 540 32.44 -13.16 -0.46
C PHE A 540 32.06 -14.35 -1.35
N ASN A 541 32.95 -14.79 -2.25
CA ASN A 541 32.69 -15.84 -3.26
C ASN A 541 31.40 -15.59 -4.07
N ALA A 542 31.10 -14.31 -4.36
CA ALA A 542 29.85 -13.92 -4.98
C ALA A 542 29.77 -14.46 -6.43
N ASN A 543 28.65 -15.10 -6.76
CA ASN A 543 28.43 -15.77 -8.04
C ASN A 543 27.66 -14.92 -9.06
N VAL A 544 27.12 -13.77 -8.64
CA VAL A 544 26.37 -12.86 -9.50
C VAL A 544 26.95 -11.44 -9.45
N LEU A 545 27.15 -10.83 -10.62
CA LEU A 545 27.45 -9.41 -10.77
C LEU A 545 26.28 -8.71 -11.47
N THR A 546 25.88 -7.54 -10.98
CA THR A 546 24.80 -6.75 -11.59
C THR A 546 25.09 -5.24 -11.58
N GLY A 547 24.76 -4.59 -12.69
CA GLY A 547 25.04 -3.18 -12.98
C GLY A 547 24.43 -2.78 -14.32
N ASP A 548 24.68 -1.55 -14.77
CA ASP A 548 24.44 -1.21 -16.18
C ASP A 548 25.47 -1.87 -17.12
N GLY A 549 25.19 -1.85 -18.42
CA GLY A 549 26.02 -2.51 -19.44
C GLY A 549 27.48 -2.04 -19.41
N ALA A 550 27.71 -0.73 -19.33
CA ALA A 550 29.04 -0.14 -19.27
C ALA A 550 29.80 -0.51 -17.98
N GLN A 551 29.14 -0.46 -16.81
CA GLN A 551 29.71 -0.87 -15.52
C GLN A 551 30.16 -2.33 -15.51
N ILE A 552 29.32 -3.23 -16.04
CA ILE A 552 29.63 -4.66 -16.14
C ILE A 552 30.89 -4.87 -16.99
N LEU A 553 30.99 -4.20 -18.14
CA LEU A 553 32.15 -4.33 -19.02
C LEU A 553 33.42 -3.76 -18.41
N ALA A 554 33.38 -2.66 -17.66
CA ALA A 554 34.55 -2.14 -16.96
C ALA A 554 35.11 -3.15 -15.93
N VAL A 555 34.23 -3.88 -15.22
CA VAL A 555 34.64 -4.94 -14.29
C VAL A 555 35.17 -6.16 -15.04
N VAL A 556 34.50 -6.61 -16.09
CA VAL A 556 34.91 -7.77 -16.91
C VAL A 556 36.25 -7.50 -17.60
N HIS A 557 36.44 -6.31 -18.19
CA HIS A 557 37.70 -5.89 -18.76
C HIS A 557 38.82 -5.91 -17.72
N TYR A 558 38.59 -5.37 -16.51
CA TYR A 558 39.56 -5.44 -15.42
C TYR A 558 39.90 -6.89 -15.05
N ILE A 559 38.92 -7.80 -14.96
CA ILE A 559 39.14 -9.24 -14.74
C ILE A 559 40.04 -9.85 -15.82
N SER A 560 39.88 -9.44 -17.09
CA SER A 560 40.73 -9.91 -18.20
C SER A 560 42.21 -9.53 -18.05
N THR A 561 42.50 -8.43 -17.33
CA THR A 561 43.89 -7.95 -17.08
C THR A 561 44.57 -8.61 -15.89
N LEU A 562 43.84 -9.39 -15.08
CA LEU A 562 44.40 -10.08 -13.91
C LEU A 562 45.34 -11.22 -14.32
N LYS A 563 46.55 -11.20 -13.78
CA LYS A 563 47.57 -12.24 -13.98
C LYS A 563 47.43 -13.43 -13.03
N GLU A 564 46.85 -13.18 -11.87
CA GLU A 564 46.72 -14.11 -10.73
C GLU A 564 45.31 -13.94 -10.13
N ASP A 565 44.88 -14.85 -9.25
CA ASP A 565 43.59 -14.83 -8.53
C ASP A 565 42.31 -14.93 -9.39
N ARG A 566 42.40 -15.02 -10.73
CA ARG A 566 41.21 -15.11 -11.61
C ARG A 566 40.38 -16.37 -11.31
N GLU A 567 41.01 -17.45 -10.87
CA GLU A 567 40.37 -18.69 -10.43
C GLU A 567 39.54 -18.57 -9.15
N LYS A 568 39.73 -17.50 -8.35
CA LYS A 568 38.92 -17.20 -7.15
C LYS A 568 37.59 -16.53 -7.49
N ILE A 569 37.42 -15.99 -8.70
CA ILE A 569 36.18 -15.36 -9.14
C ILE A 569 35.19 -16.48 -9.52
N LYS A 570 34.04 -16.55 -8.83
CA LYS A 570 33.05 -17.63 -8.98
C LYS A 570 31.77 -17.20 -9.71
N LEU A 571 31.87 -16.17 -10.56
CA LEU A 571 30.74 -15.69 -11.35
C LEU A 571 30.17 -16.80 -12.24
N ASN A 572 28.87 -17.07 -12.08
CA ASN A 572 28.09 -17.94 -12.96
C ASN A 572 26.93 -17.18 -13.64
N LYS A 573 26.67 -15.92 -13.24
CA LYS A 573 25.55 -15.10 -13.71
C LYS A 573 25.95 -13.62 -13.78
N ILE A 574 25.53 -12.96 -14.85
CA ILE A 574 25.61 -11.52 -15.07
C ILE A 574 24.18 -11.02 -15.26
N ILE A 575 23.77 -9.95 -14.56
CA ILE A 575 22.45 -9.34 -14.72
C ILE A 575 22.64 -7.87 -15.10
N TYR A 576 22.34 -7.50 -16.35
CA TYR A 576 22.50 -6.12 -16.82
C TYR A 576 21.16 -5.35 -16.85
N THR A 577 21.21 -4.04 -16.61
CA THR A 577 20.06 -3.13 -16.80
C THR A 577 20.43 -1.91 -17.65
N SER A 578 19.45 -1.06 -17.93
CA SER A 578 19.59 0.28 -18.54
C SER A 578 20.04 0.33 -20.01
N GLU A 579 21.10 -0.39 -20.37
CA GLU A 579 21.65 -0.46 -21.72
C GLU A 579 21.64 -1.90 -22.23
N ALA A 580 21.39 -2.10 -23.53
CA ALA A 580 21.47 -3.41 -24.16
C ALA A 580 22.93 -3.80 -24.46
N LEU A 581 23.35 -5.00 -24.04
CA LEU A 581 24.64 -5.57 -24.44
C LEU A 581 24.59 -6.05 -25.89
N ASN A 582 25.49 -5.54 -26.74
CA ASN A 582 25.63 -5.99 -28.13
C ASN A 582 26.39 -7.33 -28.24
N ALA A 583 26.40 -7.94 -29.43
CA ALA A 583 27.02 -9.24 -29.67
C ALA A 583 28.51 -9.30 -29.29
N ALA A 584 29.30 -8.26 -29.63
CA ALA A 584 30.72 -8.19 -29.30
C ALA A 584 30.96 -8.07 -27.79
N GLN A 585 30.11 -7.33 -27.08
CA GLN A 585 30.15 -7.20 -25.62
C GLN A 585 29.79 -8.52 -24.93
N LYS A 586 28.75 -9.23 -25.41
CA LYS A 586 28.40 -10.58 -24.94
C LYS A 586 29.55 -11.57 -25.18
N ALA A 587 30.17 -11.54 -26.37
CA ALA A 587 31.33 -12.37 -26.69
C ALA A 587 32.52 -12.11 -25.75
N HIS A 588 32.87 -10.84 -25.50
CA HIS A 588 33.92 -10.50 -24.55
C HIS A 588 33.64 -11.02 -23.12
N ILE A 589 32.39 -10.97 -22.67
CA ILE A 589 31.98 -11.55 -21.38
C ILE A 589 32.23 -13.06 -21.35
N TYR A 590 31.87 -13.78 -22.42
CA TYR A 590 32.12 -15.23 -22.53
C TYR A 590 33.61 -15.57 -22.61
N ASP A 591 34.42 -14.80 -23.33
CA ASP A 591 35.88 -15.01 -23.42
C ASP A 591 36.58 -14.82 -22.06
N VAL A 592 36.05 -13.93 -21.21
CA VAL A 592 36.65 -13.59 -19.91
C VAL A 592 36.10 -14.44 -18.76
N LEU A 593 34.81 -14.78 -18.74
CA LEU A 593 34.19 -15.50 -17.63
C LEU A 593 33.81 -16.95 -17.96
N GLY A 594 33.94 -17.38 -19.21
CA GLY A 594 33.40 -18.66 -19.67
C GLY A 594 31.86 -18.62 -19.77
N PRO A 595 31.18 -19.78 -19.76
CA PRO A 595 29.75 -19.90 -20.04
C PRO A 595 28.85 -19.43 -18.87
N VAL A 596 28.91 -18.14 -18.54
CA VAL A 596 28.04 -17.50 -17.54
C VAL A 596 26.66 -17.19 -18.11
N LYS A 597 25.61 -17.23 -17.29
CA LYS A 597 24.27 -16.81 -17.70
C LYS A 597 24.21 -15.29 -17.82
N ILE A 598 23.98 -14.76 -19.01
CA ILE A 598 23.73 -13.32 -19.22
C ILE A 598 22.22 -13.07 -19.20
N CYS A 599 21.75 -12.45 -18.12
CA CYS A 599 20.34 -12.11 -17.85
C CYS A 599 20.13 -10.59 -17.86
N SER A 600 18.88 -10.13 -17.89
CA SER A 600 18.55 -8.71 -17.81
C SER A 600 17.26 -8.43 -17.04
N VAL A 601 17.17 -7.23 -16.44
CA VAL A 601 15.95 -6.70 -15.82
C VAL A 601 15.58 -5.38 -16.50
N LEU A 602 14.33 -5.29 -16.95
CA LEU A 602 13.73 -4.10 -17.57
C LEU A 602 12.90 -3.33 -16.54
N GLY A 603 13.14 -2.02 -16.49
CA GLY A 603 12.39 -1.08 -15.66
C GLY A 603 12.67 0.37 -16.03
N SER A 604 11.81 1.28 -15.55
CA SER A 604 11.94 2.73 -15.76
C SER A 604 11.72 3.51 -14.46
N ALA A 605 11.95 4.83 -14.46
CA ALA A 605 11.71 5.70 -13.30
C ALA A 605 10.19 5.91 -13.06
N GLU A 606 9.42 5.86 -14.13
CA GLU A 606 7.98 5.95 -14.17
C GLU A 606 7.37 4.67 -13.57
N ALA A 607 7.68 3.51 -14.17
CA ALA A 607 6.94 2.28 -13.91
C ALA A 607 7.47 1.47 -12.73
N GLY A 608 8.78 1.53 -12.45
CA GLY A 608 9.46 0.53 -11.63
C GLY A 608 10.00 -0.61 -12.49
N PRO A 609 10.34 -1.76 -11.89
CA PRO A 609 10.72 -2.95 -12.64
C PRO A 609 9.48 -3.68 -13.16
N TYR A 610 9.53 -4.24 -14.38
CA TYR A 610 8.38 -4.89 -14.99
C TYR A 610 8.68 -5.98 -16.03
N GLY A 611 9.94 -6.20 -16.41
CA GLY A 611 10.32 -7.27 -17.35
C GLY A 611 11.64 -7.97 -16.97
N VAL A 612 11.78 -9.23 -17.39
CA VAL A 612 12.98 -10.05 -17.14
C VAL A 612 13.42 -10.81 -18.39
N SER A 613 14.72 -10.94 -18.60
CA SER A 613 15.31 -11.72 -19.69
C SER A 613 16.25 -12.76 -19.11
N THR A 614 16.11 -14.02 -19.53
CA THR A 614 16.97 -15.15 -19.12
C THR A 614 17.24 -16.03 -20.35
N PRO A 615 18.46 -16.58 -20.53
CA PRO A 615 18.77 -17.44 -21.67
C PRO A 615 17.82 -18.64 -21.85
N GLU A 616 17.28 -19.16 -20.75
CA GLU A 616 16.42 -20.35 -20.73
C GLU A 616 14.96 -20.11 -21.11
N LEU A 617 14.47 -18.87 -20.98
CA LEU A 617 13.06 -18.51 -21.25
C LEU A 617 12.92 -17.55 -22.45
N THR A 618 13.91 -16.70 -22.68
CA THR A 618 14.01 -15.74 -23.78
C THR A 618 15.34 -15.92 -24.51
N PRO A 619 15.54 -17.06 -25.22
CA PRO A 619 16.73 -17.26 -26.03
C PRO A 619 16.79 -16.20 -27.13
N SER A 620 17.92 -15.51 -27.25
CA SER A 620 18.16 -14.52 -28.30
C SER A 620 19.10 -15.09 -29.36
N GLU A 621 18.74 -14.93 -30.64
CA GLU A 621 19.66 -15.22 -31.76
C GLU A 621 20.97 -14.40 -31.62
N PRO A 622 22.13 -14.92 -32.05
CA PRO A 622 23.42 -14.23 -31.91
C PRO A 622 23.44 -12.82 -32.53
N ASP A 623 22.75 -12.65 -33.66
CA ASP A 623 22.66 -11.40 -34.42
C ASP A 623 21.38 -10.59 -34.10
N ALA A 624 20.65 -10.92 -33.03
CA ALA A 624 19.42 -10.22 -32.66
C ALA A 624 19.68 -8.75 -32.30
N THR A 625 19.02 -7.84 -33.03
CA THR A 625 19.02 -6.40 -32.77
C THR A 625 17.97 -5.95 -31.75
N TYR A 626 17.36 -6.91 -31.06
CA TYR A 626 16.30 -6.73 -30.07
C TYR A 626 16.61 -7.55 -28.81
N ASN A 627 15.91 -7.24 -27.71
CA ASN A 627 15.96 -8.04 -26.48
C ASN A 627 14.54 -8.43 -26.08
N ASP A 628 14.34 -9.72 -25.84
CA ASP A 628 13.05 -10.26 -25.40
C ASP A 628 13.01 -10.33 -23.87
N PHE A 629 11.92 -9.79 -23.30
CA PHE A 629 11.64 -9.78 -21.87
C PHE A 629 10.30 -10.42 -21.57
N ILE A 630 10.22 -11.31 -20.59
CA ILE A 630 8.95 -11.77 -20.04
C ILE A 630 8.39 -10.69 -19.13
N ILE A 631 7.14 -10.33 -19.35
CA ILE A 631 6.36 -9.38 -18.54
C ILE A 631 5.14 -10.07 -17.93
N ASP A 632 4.69 -9.59 -16.77
CA ASP A 632 3.45 -10.06 -16.11
C ASP A 632 2.33 -9.02 -16.29
N THR A 633 1.28 -9.40 -17.02
CA THR A 633 0.11 -8.56 -17.31
C THR A 633 -0.70 -8.19 -16.07
N ARG A 634 -0.50 -8.86 -14.93
CA ARG A 634 -1.07 -8.49 -13.63
C ARG A 634 -0.34 -7.30 -13.00
N MET A 635 0.91 -7.05 -13.40
CA MET A 635 1.71 -5.90 -12.96
C MET A 635 1.58 -4.71 -13.90
N THR A 636 1.75 -4.96 -15.20
CA THR A 636 1.77 -3.91 -16.22
C THR A 636 1.06 -4.37 -17.49
N LEU A 637 0.24 -3.49 -18.05
CA LEU A 637 -0.32 -3.68 -19.40
C LEU A 637 0.57 -2.92 -20.38
N ILE A 638 0.89 -3.57 -21.49
CA ILE A 638 1.59 -2.97 -22.62
C ILE A 638 0.61 -2.89 -23.79
N GLU A 639 0.60 -1.74 -24.45
CA GLU A 639 -0.10 -1.46 -25.69
C GLU A 639 0.93 -1.09 -26.75
N ILE A 640 0.77 -1.61 -27.97
CA ILE A 640 1.63 -1.26 -29.11
C ILE A 640 0.85 -0.33 -30.05
N LEU A 641 1.41 0.84 -30.34
CA LEU A 641 0.82 1.89 -31.19
C LEU A 641 1.62 2.04 -32.50
N PRO A 642 1.02 2.52 -33.60
CA PRO A 642 1.72 2.82 -34.85
C PRO A 642 2.98 3.70 -34.68
N LEU A 643 4.02 3.45 -35.49
CA LEU A 643 5.32 4.13 -35.45
C LEU A 643 5.31 5.61 -35.90
N ASP A 644 4.19 6.05 -36.48
CA ASP A 644 3.90 7.43 -36.90
C ASP A 644 2.99 8.17 -35.90
N TYR A 645 2.58 7.52 -34.81
CA TYR A 645 1.83 8.17 -33.74
C TYR A 645 2.72 9.16 -32.98
N ALA A 646 2.73 10.41 -33.45
CA ALA A 646 3.27 11.54 -32.72
C ALA A 646 2.41 11.84 -31.47
N GLU A 647 3.03 12.35 -30.41
CA GLU A 647 2.34 12.86 -29.20
C GLU A 647 1.58 14.18 -29.45
N ASP A 648 0.97 14.33 -30.62
CA ASP A 648 0.11 15.47 -30.95
C ASP A 648 -1.31 15.22 -30.42
N LYS A 649 -1.87 16.23 -29.75
CA LYS A 649 -3.11 16.14 -28.99
C LYS A 649 -4.35 16.09 -29.87
N ASP A 650 -4.20 16.56 -31.10
CA ASP A 650 -5.30 16.68 -32.05
C ASP A 650 -5.46 15.40 -32.91
N ILE A 651 -4.57 14.40 -32.74
CA ILE A 651 -4.65 13.10 -33.42
C ILE A 651 -5.40 12.09 -32.53
N PRO A 652 -6.54 11.52 -33.00
CA PRO A 652 -7.25 10.47 -32.26
C PRO A 652 -6.36 9.26 -31.99
N VAL A 653 -6.45 8.68 -30.79
CA VAL A 653 -5.62 7.51 -30.45
C VAL A 653 -5.93 6.35 -31.42
N PRO A 654 -4.93 5.85 -32.16
CA PRO A 654 -5.12 4.83 -33.18
C PRO A 654 -5.63 3.49 -32.60
N ASP A 655 -5.96 2.56 -33.48
CA ASP A 655 -6.11 1.16 -33.07
C ASP A 655 -4.75 0.56 -32.68
N LEU A 656 -4.77 -0.36 -31.73
CA LEU A 656 -3.56 -1.06 -31.29
C LEU A 656 -3.07 -1.98 -32.40
N LEU A 657 -1.76 -2.07 -32.55
CA LEU A 657 -1.18 -3.06 -33.46
C LEU A 657 -1.42 -4.49 -32.91
N PRO A 658 -1.69 -5.47 -33.79
CA PRO A 658 -1.75 -6.89 -33.44
C PRO A 658 -0.50 -7.42 -32.73
N GLU A 659 -0.67 -8.56 -32.04
CA GLU A 659 0.47 -9.33 -31.50
C GLU A 659 1.41 -9.72 -32.64
N GLY A 660 2.72 -9.51 -32.44
CA GLY A 660 3.77 -9.67 -33.44
C GLY A 660 4.18 -8.39 -34.20
N GLU A 661 3.31 -7.37 -34.30
CA GLU A 661 3.62 -6.14 -35.03
C GLU A 661 4.42 -5.13 -34.18
N THR A 662 5.41 -4.47 -34.80
CA THR A 662 6.33 -3.54 -34.12
C THR A 662 5.82 -2.10 -34.17
N GLY A 663 5.76 -1.45 -33.02
CA GLY A 663 5.26 -0.09 -32.83
C GLY A 663 5.82 0.60 -31.58
N VAL A 664 5.30 1.78 -31.27
CA VAL A 664 5.63 2.53 -30.05
C VAL A 664 4.97 1.87 -28.84
N ILE A 665 5.75 1.66 -27.77
CA ILE A 665 5.28 1.06 -26.52
C ILE A 665 4.59 2.11 -25.65
N ALA A 666 3.31 1.89 -25.35
CA ALA A 666 2.58 2.55 -24.29
C ALA A 666 2.35 1.60 -23.08
N GLN A 667 2.55 2.11 -21.87
CA GLN A 667 2.56 1.33 -20.64
C GLN A 667 1.51 1.80 -19.63
N THR A 668 0.81 0.86 -19.00
CA THR A 668 -0.02 1.09 -17.81
C THR A 668 0.48 0.23 -16.66
N VAL A 669 0.64 0.81 -15.46
CA VAL A 669 1.06 0.10 -14.25
C VAL A 669 -0.14 -0.12 -13.33
N LEU A 670 -0.39 -1.39 -12.97
CA LEU A 670 -1.55 -1.80 -12.18
C LEU A 670 -1.26 -1.89 -10.67
N THR A 671 0.02 -1.80 -10.29
CA THR A 671 0.50 -1.99 -8.90
C THR A 671 0.51 -0.71 -8.06
N ARG A 672 0.14 0.45 -8.64
CA ARG A 672 0.28 1.78 -8.05
C ARG A 672 -0.98 2.62 -8.25
N LEU A 673 -1.36 3.38 -7.21
CA LEU A 673 -2.47 4.34 -7.24
C LEU A 673 -1.97 5.77 -7.01
N ARG A 674 -0.86 5.96 -6.28
CA ARG A 674 -0.16 7.26 -6.22
C ARG A 674 0.78 7.41 -7.42
N ASN A 675 0.63 8.54 -8.12
CA ASN A 675 1.34 8.84 -9.36
C ASN A 675 1.18 7.73 -10.42
N PRO A 676 -0.07 7.42 -10.82
CA PRO A 676 -0.36 6.26 -11.65
C PRO A 676 0.14 6.47 -13.09
N VAL A 677 0.83 5.46 -13.61
CA VAL A 677 1.32 5.41 -14.99
C VAL A 677 0.24 4.74 -15.83
N VAL A 678 -0.37 5.48 -16.76
CA VAL A 678 -1.58 5.06 -17.49
C VAL A 678 -1.44 5.44 -18.95
N ARG A 679 -1.38 4.42 -19.83
CA ARG A 679 -1.13 4.55 -21.28
C ARG A 679 0.04 5.49 -21.60
N TYR A 680 1.08 5.45 -20.75
CA TYR A 680 2.24 6.31 -20.83
C TYR A 680 3.15 5.85 -21.98
N ILE A 681 3.40 6.72 -22.94
CA ILE A 681 4.31 6.45 -24.04
C ILE A 681 5.74 6.45 -23.49
N THR A 682 6.39 5.28 -23.58
CA THR A 682 7.74 5.07 -23.02
C THR A 682 8.84 5.72 -23.87
N GLY A 683 8.52 6.05 -25.13
CA GLY A 683 9.49 6.43 -26.17
C GLY A 683 10.17 5.23 -26.85
N ASP A 684 9.98 4.03 -26.32
CA ASP A 684 10.58 2.80 -26.82
C ASP A 684 9.74 2.15 -27.92
N VAL A 685 10.40 1.39 -28.78
CA VAL A 685 9.81 0.64 -29.90
C VAL A 685 9.89 -0.86 -29.60
N GLY A 686 8.80 -1.58 -29.83
CA GLY A 686 8.70 -3.00 -29.54
C GLY A 686 7.46 -3.68 -30.12
N SER A 687 7.36 -4.97 -29.85
CA SER A 687 6.22 -5.82 -30.21
C SER A 687 5.89 -6.79 -29.06
N LEU A 688 4.64 -7.19 -28.93
CA LEU A 688 4.21 -8.23 -27.99
C LEU A 688 4.13 -9.59 -28.69
N HIS A 689 4.49 -10.65 -27.98
CA HIS A 689 4.52 -12.03 -28.46
C HIS A 689 4.03 -12.99 -27.37
N PRO A 690 3.51 -14.19 -27.74
CA PRO A 690 3.24 -15.25 -26.77
C PRO A 690 4.54 -15.79 -26.17
N LEU A 691 4.44 -16.57 -25.09
CA LEU A 691 5.58 -17.34 -24.57
C LEU A 691 6.02 -18.40 -25.60
N SER A 692 7.32 -18.66 -25.68
CA SER A 692 7.88 -19.78 -26.45
C SER A 692 7.54 -21.13 -25.81
N ASP A 693 7.46 -22.19 -26.62
CA ASP A 693 7.19 -23.56 -26.12
C ASP A 693 8.17 -24.01 -25.03
N GLN A 694 9.43 -23.57 -25.14
CA GLN A 694 10.48 -23.82 -24.14
C GLN A 694 10.18 -23.12 -22.81
N ALA A 695 9.68 -21.88 -22.84
CA ALA A 695 9.27 -21.14 -21.63
C ALA A 695 8.00 -21.73 -20.99
N LEU A 696 7.04 -22.22 -21.79
CA LEU A 696 5.82 -22.87 -21.29
C LEU A 696 6.12 -24.06 -20.36
N SER A 697 7.21 -24.79 -20.61
CA SER A 697 7.60 -25.97 -19.82
C SER A 697 8.22 -25.66 -18.45
N GLN A 698 8.70 -24.42 -18.24
CA GLN A 698 9.48 -24.02 -17.06
C GLN A 698 8.69 -23.15 -16.07
N ILE A 699 7.55 -22.61 -16.50
CA ILE A 699 6.74 -21.64 -15.76
C ILE A 699 5.50 -22.35 -15.18
N PRO A 700 5.06 -22.03 -13.93
CA PRO A 700 3.86 -22.61 -13.35
C PRO A 700 2.61 -22.40 -14.21
N GLN A 701 1.81 -23.45 -14.40
CA GLN A 701 0.61 -23.43 -15.25
C GLN A 701 -0.41 -22.34 -14.85
N SER A 702 -0.45 -21.97 -13.57
CA SER A 702 -1.27 -20.88 -13.02
C SER A 702 -0.87 -19.48 -13.50
N ASP A 703 0.39 -19.28 -13.89
CA ASP A 703 0.92 -17.98 -14.31
C ASP A 703 0.92 -17.80 -15.83
N LEU A 704 0.98 -18.89 -16.61
CA LEU A 704 1.01 -18.88 -18.09
C LEU A 704 -0.01 -17.93 -18.78
N PRO A 705 -1.29 -17.82 -18.35
CA PRO A 705 -2.25 -16.92 -19.01
C PRO A 705 -1.84 -15.44 -18.95
N TYR A 706 -1.09 -15.07 -17.91
CA TYR A 706 -0.76 -13.69 -17.56
C TYR A 706 0.60 -13.23 -18.08
N LEU A 707 1.44 -14.12 -18.58
CA LEU A 707 2.78 -13.75 -19.06
C LEU A 707 2.81 -13.54 -20.58
N ARG A 708 3.61 -12.58 -21.03
CA ARG A 708 3.89 -12.31 -22.46
C ARG A 708 5.37 -12.01 -22.66
N ILE A 709 5.85 -12.18 -23.88
CA ILE A 709 7.15 -11.67 -24.30
C ILE A 709 6.96 -10.26 -24.86
N LEU A 710 7.65 -9.28 -24.26
CA LEU A 710 7.87 -7.96 -24.83
C LEU A 710 9.21 -7.98 -25.56
N ARG A 711 9.16 -7.87 -26.89
CA ARG A 711 10.32 -7.69 -27.75
C ARG A 711 10.66 -6.22 -27.83
N LEU A 712 11.81 -5.83 -27.27
CA LEU A 712 12.27 -4.45 -27.19
C LEU A 712 13.35 -4.18 -28.25
N HIS A 713 13.06 -3.28 -29.20
CA HIS A 713 14.03 -2.79 -30.20
C HIS A 713 14.81 -1.56 -29.70
N GLY A 714 14.48 -1.06 -28.49
CA GLY A 714 15.06 0.13 -27.89
C GLY A 714 14.33 1.41 -28.30
N ARG A 715 14.96 2.56 -28.06
CA ARG A 715 14.44 3.88 -28.43
C ARG A 715 14.35 4.08 -29.94
N ASP A 716 13.44 4.95 -30.37
CA ASP A 716 13.40 5.38 -31.76
C ASP A 716 14.63 6.21 -32.14
N ARG A 717 15.63 5.52 -32.70
CA ARG A 717 16.93 6.07 -33.13
C ARG A 717 16.80 7.12 -34.24
N ARG A 718 15.63 7.31 -34.86
CA ARG A 718 15.37 8.43 -35.78
C ARG A 718 15.46 9.79 -35.07
N PHE A 719 15.22 9.83 -33.75
CA PHE A 719 15.08 11.07 -32.98
C PHE A 719 16.00 11.15 -31.74
N SER A 720 16.78 10.10 -31.46
CA SER A 720 17.53 9.95 -30.20
C SER A 720 18.81 9.11 -30.34
N PHE A 721 19.73 9.24 -29.38
CA PHE A 721 20.90 8.38 -29.21
C PHE A 721 21.17 8.07 -27.72
N MET A 722 21.68 6.88 -27.43
CA MET A 722 21.96 6.39 -26.08
C MET A 722 23.46 6.43 -25.77
N TRP A 723 23.84 6.85 -24.56
CA TRP A 723 25.21 6.81 -24.04
C TRP A 723 25.22 6.82 -22.50
N ASP A 724 26.02 5.93 -21.87
CA ASP A 724 26.22 5.81 -20.42
C ASP A 724 24.90 5.65 -19.62
N GLY A 725 23.95 4.91 -20.19
CA GLY A 725 22.61 4.69 -19.63
C GLY A 725 21.61 5.83 -19.86
N PHE A 726 21.99 6.88 -20.60
CA PHE A 726 21.17 8.06 -20.85
C PHE A 726 20.75 8.18 -22.32
N ASP A 727 19.45 8.35 -22.56
CA ASP A 727 18.90 8.62 -23.89
C ASP A 727 18.77 10.12 -24.14
N THR A 728 19.42 10.60 -25.20
CA THR A 728 19.49 12.02 -25.58
C THR A 728 18.76 12.24 -26.89
N ARG A 729 17.64 12.98 -26.85
CA ARG A 729 16.94 13.41 -28.08
C ARG A 729 17.71 14.49 -28.82
N PHE A 730 17.75 14.40 -30.16
CA PHE A 730 18.44 15.36 -31.01
C PHE A 730 17.83 16.77 -30.95
N ASP A 731 16.51 16.89 -30.77
CA ASP A 731 15.82 18.17 -30.66
C ASP A 731 16.21 18.94 -29.39
N ASN A 732 16.22 18.29 -28.24
CA ASN A 732 16.65 18.88 -26.98
C ASN A 732 18.11 19.37 -27.04
N LEU A 733 19.02 18.58 -27.61
CA LEU A 733 20.42 18.99 -27.79
C LEU A 733 20.54 20.15 -28.80
N ALA A 734 19.77 20.12 -29.89
CA ALA A 734 19.72 21.21 -30.86
C ALA A 734 19.21 22.52 -30.25
N THR A 735 18.16 22.46 -29.42
CA THR A 735 17.63 23.62 -28.69
C THR A 735 18.67 24.19 -27.74
N LEU A 736 19.32 23.34 -26.92
CA LEU A 736 20.36 23.79 -26.00
C LEU A 736 21.49 24.50 -26.74
N LEU A 737 22.02 23.87 -27.79
CA LEU A 737 23.11 24.43 -28.61
C LEU A 737 22.67 25.60 -29.51
N SER A 738 21.40 26.00 -29.48
CA SER A 738 20.89 27.19 -30.19
C SER A 738 20.73 28.43 -29.29
N GLU A 739 20.92 28.29 -27.98
CA GLU A 739 20.86 29.42 -27.04
C GLU A 739 22.03 30.40 -27.29
N GLU A 740 21.71 31.69 -27.39
CA GLU A 740 22.67 32.71 -27.85
C GLU A 740 23.89 32.84 -26.92
N GLU A 741 23.72 32.59 -25.62
CA GLU A 741 24.77 32.64 -24.59
C GLU A 741 25.91 31.61 -24.78
N TYR A 742 25.70 30.57 -25.60
CA TYR A 742 26.72 29.57 -25.92
C TYR A 742 27.47 29.89 -27.22
N GLY A 743 26.97 30.82 -28.04
CA GLY A 743 27.65 31.28 -29.26
C GLY A 743 27.96 30.19 -30.29
N VAL A 744 27.27 29.05 -30.23
CA VAL A 744 27.51 27.89 -31.11
C VAL A 744 26.96 28.18 -32.51
N LEU A 745 27.82 28.02 -33.52
CA LEU A 745 27.54 28.25 -34.94
C LEU A 745 27.25 26.93 -35.68
N GLN A 746 27.94 25.86 -35.30
CA GLN A 746 27.77 24.52 -35.85
C GLN A 746 28.15 23.47 -34.82
N TRP A 747 27.52 22.30 -34.88
CA TRP A 747 27.79 21.19 -33.95
C TRP A 747 27.56 19.82 -34.60
N GLN A 748 28.23 18.81 -34.04
CA GLN A 748 28.14 17.39 -34.42
C GLN A 748 28.35 16.52 -33.18
N VAL A 749 27.61 15.42 -33.10
CA VAL A 749 27.78 14.37 -32.09
C VAL A 749 28.41 13.14 -32.75
N ILE A 750 29.39 12.53 -32.10
CA ILE A 750 30.05 11.31 -32.54
C ILE A 750 30.04 10.30 -31.39
N LEU A 751 29.39 9.16 -31.61
CA LEU A 751 29.44 8.01 -30.70
C LEU A 751 30.48 7.01 -31.23
N SER A 752 31.31 6.44 -30.37
CA SER A 752 32.34 5.47 -30.73
C SER A 752 32.64 4.50 -29.58
N LYS A 753 33.60 3.58 -29.75
CA LYS A 753 34.12 2.71 -28.68
C LYS A 753 35.52 3.17 -28.25
N MET A 754 35.84 3.07 -26.97
CA MET A 754 37.20 3.25 -26.44
C MET A 754 38.02 1.98 -26.69
N GLU A 755 39.29 2.13 -27.05
CA GLU A 755 40.24 1.02 -27.10
C GLU A 755 41.21 1.13 -25.91
N PRO A 756 41.48 0.05 -25.15
CA PRO A 756 41.04 -1.33 -25.36
C PRO A 756 39.77 -1.75 -24.57
N SER A 757 39.08 -0.84 -23.86
CA SER A 757 37.99 -1.22 -22.94
C SER A 757 36.65 -1.51 -23.60
N LEU A 758 36.48 -1.17 -24.89
CA LEU A 758 35.24 -1.27 -25.68
C LEU A 758 34.04 -0.50 -25.10
N GLU A 759 34.29 0.41 -24.16
CA GLU A 759 33.28 1.28 -23.55
C GLU A 759 32.77 2.35 -24.53
N ALA A 760 31.51 2.74 -24.41
CA ALA A 760 30.93 3.78 -25.26
C ALA A 760 31.54 5.16 -24.97
N PHE A 761 32.10 5.79 -26.00
CA PHE A 761 32.73 7.12 -25.95
C PHE A 761 31.90 8.13 -26.73
N LEU A 762 31.66 9.30 -26.15
CA LEU A 762 30.89 10.37 -26.76
C LEU A 762 31.75 11.62 -26.96
N GLU A 763 31.93 12.02 -28.23
CA GLU A 763 32.54 13.29 -28.61
C GLU A 763 31.46 14.27 -29.12
N ILE A 764 31.39 15.46 -28.55
CA ILE A 764 30.60 16.58 -29.11
C ILE A 764 31.56 17.60 -29.71
N ARG A 765 31.50 17.79 -31.03
CA ARG A 765 32.28 18.80 -31.75
C ARG A 765 31.49 20.09 -31.89
N LEU A 766 32.12 21.22 -31.60
CA LEU A 766 31.49 22.54 -31.60
C LEU A 766 32.34 23.55 -32.38
N LEU A 767 31.71 24.28 -33.29
CA LEU A 767 32.22 25.53 -33.86
C LEU A 767 31.48 26.66 -33.17
N CYS A 768 32.20 27.51 -32.45
CA CYS A 768 31.64 28.65 -31.70
C CYS A 768 32.23 29.97 -32.20
N LYS A 769 31.56 31.09 -31.90
CA LYS A 769 32.18 32.42 -31.93
C LYS A 769 33.49 32.40 -31.09
N GLU A 770 34.47 33.23 -31.45
CA GLU A 770 35.73 33.35 -30.70
C GLU A 770 35.55 34.17 -29.41
N ASP A 771 34.83 33.59 -28.45
CA ASP A 771 34.73 34.05 -27.07
C ASP A 771 34.94 32.86 -26.13
N GLU A 772 35.97 32.97 -25.29
CA GLU A 772 36.30 31.93 -24.31
C GLU A 772 35.23 31.84 -23.21
N THR A 773 34.51 32.93 -22.92
CA THR A 773 33.38 32.96 -21.97
C THR A 773 32.25 32.06 -22.46
N CYS A 774 31.82 32.23 -23.71
CA CYS A 774 30.86 31.34 -24.38
C CYS A 774 31.32 29.87 -24.36
N ARG A 775 32.62 29.59 -24.63
CA ARG A 775 33.15 28.21 -24.62
C ARG A 775 33.08 27.56 -23.25
N GLN A 776 33.49 28.27 -22.19
CA GLN A 776 33.44 27.76 -20.82
C GLN A 776 31.99 27.56 -20.35
N ALA A 777 31.08 28.49 -20.66
CA ALA A 777 29.66 28.35 -20.38
C ALA A 777 29.07 27.12 -21.10
N THR A 778 29.38 26.94 -22.39
CA THR A 778 28.93 25.79 -23.19
C THR A 778 29.46 24.48 -22.64
N LEU A 779 30.73 24.42 -22.25
CA LEU A 779 31.35 23.22 -21.67
C LEU A 779 30.71 22.85 -20.34
N ALA A 780 30.52 23.82 -19.44
CA ALA A 780 29.83 23.60 -18.16
C ALA A 780 28.38 23.16 -18.38
N ARG A 781 27.68 23.76 -19.34
CA ARG A 781 26.31 23.41 -19.69
C ARG A 781 26.22 21.98 -20.25
N LEU A 782 27.09 21.59 -21.18
CA LEU A 782 27.14 20.25 -21.75
C LEU A 782 27.53 19.19 -20.71
N ASN A 783 28.51 19.46 -19.86
CA ASN A 783 28.85 18.56 -18.75
C ASN A 783 27.64 18.32 -17.84
N THR A 784 26.86 19.37 -17.55
CA THR A 784 25.63 19.22 -16.73
C THR A 784 24.51 18.51 -17.50
N PHE A 785 24.33 18.80 -18.80
CA PHE A 785 23.28 18.22 -19.66
C PHE A 785 23.49 16.73 -19.92
N MET A 786 24.74 16.31 -20.16
CA MET A 786 25.12 14.91 -20.36
C MET A 786 25.30 14.14 -19.03
N GLY A 787 25.07 14.79 -17.88
CA GLY A 787 25.17 14.14 -16.57
C GLY A 787 26.58 13.69 -16.21
N ILE A 788 27.61 14.49 -16.52
CA ILE A 788 29.01 14.12 -16.32
C ILE A 788 29.38 14.15 -14.82
N TYR A 789 29.92 13.04 -14.34
CA TYR A 789 30.33 12.79 -12.96
C TYR A 789 31.64 11.97 -12.94
N PRO A 790 32.40 11.91 -11.83
CA PRO A 790 33.77 11.37 -11.84
C PRO A 790 33.93 9.96 -12.45
N PRO A 791 33.00 9.01 -12.25
CA PRO A 791 33.02 7.70 -12.92
C PRO A 791 32.94 7.74 -14.46
N ASN A 792 32.16 8.63 -15.08
CA ASN A 792 31.98 8.66 -16.55
C ASN A 792 32.77 9.76 -17.27
N GLN A 793 33.43 10.66 -16.54
CA GLN A 793 34.16 11.81 -17.10
C GLN A 793 35.19 11.44 -18.18
N HIS A 794 35.81 10.25 -18.11
CA HIS A 794 36.79 9.79 -19.09
C HIS A 794 36.17 9.31 -20.42
N LYS A 795 34.85 9.08 -20.45
CA LYS A 795 34.09 8.59 -21.61
C LYS A 795 33.49 9.71 -22.46
N PHE A 796 33.64 10.97 -22.03
CA PHE A 796 33.05 12.15 -22.66
C PHE A 796 34.10 13.18 -23.06
N LYS A 797 33.92 13.82 -24.22
CA LYS A 797 34.78 14.92 -24.68
C LYS A 797 34.01 15.97 -25.46
N VAL A 798 34.32 17.23 -25.21
CA VAL A 798 33.96 18.35 -26.10
C VAL A 798 35.20 18.77 -26.88
N THR A 799 35.07 18.88 -28.20
CA THR A 799 36.15 19.35 -29.10
C THR A 799 35.72 20.63 -29.81
N PHE A 800 36.36 21.75 -29.50
CA PHE A 800 36.16 23.00 -30.23
C PHE A 800 36.94 22.95 -31.55
N VAL A 801 36.24 23.11 -32.67
CA VAL A 801 36.81 23.13 -34.03
C VAL A 801 36.90 24.55 -34.56
N LYS A 802 37.85 24.82 -35.46
CA LYS A 802 38.10 26.16 -36.02
C LYS A 802 37.24 26.48 -37.25
N ASP A 803 36.86 25.47 -38.01
CA ASP A 803 36.15 25.57 -39.27
C ASP A 803 35.34 24.28 -39.54
N LEU A 804 34.71 24.21 -40.71
CA LEU A 804 33.87 23.06 -41.09
C LEU A 804 34.66 21.76 -41.33
N GLY A 805 35.98 21.82 -41.58
CA GLY A 805 36.85 20.67 -41.78
C GLY A 805 37.10 19.86 -40.49
N GLY A 806 36.78 20.40 -39.32
CA GLY A 806 36.78 19.65 -38.06
C GLY A 806 35.60 18.67 -37.90
N PHE A 807 34.60 18.73 -38.79
CA PHE A 807 33.42 17.86 -38.75
C PHE A 807 33.48 16.76 -39.81
N GLU A 808 32.80 15.64 -39.56
CA GLU A 808 32.45 14.71 -40.63
C GLU A 808 31.36 15.28 -41.54
N LEU A 809 31.62 15.26 -42.84
CA LEU A 809 30.76 15.81 -43.88
C LEU A 809 30.14 14.69 -44.74
N SER A 810 28.90 14.90 -45.19
CA SER A 810 28.21 13.98 -46.09
C SER A 810 28.92 13.89 -47.44
N LYS A 811 29.21 12.67 -47.90
CA LYS A 811 30.00 12.41 -49.12
C LYS A 811 29.50 13.16 -50.36
N THR A 812 28.18 13.31 -50.50
CA THR A 812 27.53 13.95 -51.66
C THR A 812 27.31 15.45 -51.49
N GLY A 813 26.83 15.89 -50.32
CA GLY A 813 26.41 17.27 -50.10
C GLY A 813 27.42 18.16 -49.37
N GLN A 814 28.53 17.60 -48.88
CA GLN A 814 29.51 18.28 -48.01
C GLN A 814 28.87 18.96 -46.79
N LYS A 815 27.72 18.46 -46.33
CA LYS A 815 26.99 18.97 -45.16
C LYS A 815 27.46 18.27 -43.90
N VAL A 816 27.65 19.00 -42.81
CA VAL A 816 27.94 18.44 -41.48
C VAL A 816 26.88 17.40 -41.12
N ILE A 817 27.31 16.15 -40.88
CA ILE A 817 26.42 15.09 -40.41
C ILE A 817 26.17 15.33 -38.92
N LYS A 818 24.93 15.56 -38.49
CA LYS A 818 24.65 15.96 -37.09
C LYS A 818 24.98 14.88 -36.05
N PHE A 819 24.82 13.61 -36.43
CA PHE A 819 25.14 12.46 -35.59
C PHE A 819 25.90 11.42 -36.40
N VAL A 820 27.03 10.96 -35.88
CA VAL A 820 27.83 9.87 -36.47
C VAL A 820 27.93 8.76 -35.43
N ASP A 821 27.43 7.57 -35.77
CA ASP A 821 27.64 6.36 -34.99
C ASP A 821 28.82 5.58 -35.59
N ARG A 822 29.92 5.52 -34.84
CA ARG A 822 31.10 4.69 -35.10
C ARG A 822 31.19 3.52 -34.11
N SER A 823 30.15 3.29 -33.30
CA SER A 823 30.10 2.22 -32.30
C SER A 823 29.57 0.90 -32.86
N SER A 824 29.18 0.87 -34.14
CA SER A 824 28.78 -0.33 -34.88
C SER A 824 29.92 -1.35 -34.92
#